data_AF-A0A835LB48-F1
#
_entry.id   AF-A0A835LB48-F1
#
_cell.length_a   1.000
_cell.length_b   1.000
_cell.length_c   1.000
_cell.angle_alpha   90.00
_cell.angle_beta   90.00
_cell.angle_gamma   90.00
#
_symmetry.space_group_name_H-M   'P 1'
#
loop_
_entity.id
_entity.type
_entity.pdbx_description
1 polymer ?
#
loop_
_entity_poly.entity_id
_entity_poly.type
_entity_poly.pdbx_seq_one_letter_code
_entity_poly.pdbx_strand_id
1 'polypeptide(L)'
;MPRPKQQTREERLEKRRLYERRRKERIKSNEVSREEFLRKDRERYARKKAAGLINPKKKKQNKCCCLLPKKKNRAAPAPIAARANPLDETIGDQSDGPGLNNSCHSSFLPTLRRSLRLNSNSISTNIQIQRSNTTEARSFHQVYTSSPRQTLLSTHQNFENFDYSNPGPSTSRQGNPSSARRCLPMNSDSTIGSNIQHHIDDNVVTGTHCVQPSGVQRITCPSNLSSIESTLCPNSPVSDSSITSVEFKRGLKDKFRKYQKTKTKLITELQNKLLQVTKEKEMFKKRRVVKFLENDENSTLCPGKNDTISRHGLKKQKRLLTDTLKNLHLKYLGSGEPPISYSTFSRMKPFWVTQPNVNARNTCLCEKHENMKLLIESMKRNRLIKENTISDVLSSLCCSKDNIDCLQRVCSSCKNRHIDYQEFNNEVNIAYWGWEKNKSIYVKNNVEKSAIKVEKVRRWVKPLDLIKKFEDSLKPFLKHCVNNKNQNQAFKTLKENMTTEDCIIQIDFSENYNAKYGSEIQSLHFGGSRQQFTLHTVVIYFKLNNETCKTQSFCTVSTSLRHDAAAVWAHLIPVLQEIEIIAPLVRKLYVISDSPSAQYRNKNILYIITQLSSYCPMLTHIIWNYCECGHGKSAADGVGGVLKRTLDKQVSYQHDITNIESLVQNLQCYVKGVKIETVEDYQVTEKDWLLPKDLKTFPGTMKVHQVVWSKESGNRLALRHLSCIERECLNKTIRCPHGKHLDRRIR
;
A
#
# COMPACT_ATOMS: atom_id res chain seq x y z
N MET A 1 5.02 -74.76 -15.26
CA MET A 1 4.97 -73.29 -15.48
C MET A 1 4.90 -72.57 -14.13
N PRO A 2 5.57 -71.43 -13.93
CA PRO A 2 5.51 -70.67 -12.69
C PRO A 2 4.16 -69.94 -12.53
N ARG A 3 3.65 -69.84 -11.30
CA ARG A 3 2.41 -69.10 -11.00
C ARG A 3 2.57 -67.59 -11.30
N PRO A 4 1.56 -66.91 -11.88
CA PRO A 4 1.66 -65.48 -12.16
C PRO A 4 1.75 -64.67 -10.86
N LYS A 5 2.71 -63.74 -10.78
CA LYS A 5 2.90 -62.85 -9.62
C LYS A 5 1.62 -62.06 -9.35
N GLN A 6 1.12 -62.10 -8.11
CA GLN A 6 -0.02 -61.29 -7.70
C GLN A 6 0.36 -59.80 -7.73
N GLN A 7 -0.24 -59.02 -8.62
CA GLN A 7 -0.02 -57.57 -8.69
C GLN A 7 -0.40 -56.90 -7.37
N THR A 8 0.50 -56.06 -6.88
CA THR A 8 0.34 -55.23 -5.67
C THR A 8 -0.81 -54.23 -5.81
N ARG A 9 -1.21 -53.64 -4.69
CA ARG A 9 -2.26 -52.61 -4.66
C ARG A 9 -1.91 -51.39 -5.50
N GLU A 10 -0.63 -51.02 -5.56
CA GLU A 10 -0.16 -49.88 -6.34
C GLU A 10 -0.08 -50.20 -7.84
N GLU A 11 0.44 -51.36 -8.27
CA GLU A 11 0.42 -51.76 -9.68
C GLU A 11 -1.01 -51.83 -10.26
N ARG A 12 -1.99 -52.30 -9.46
CA ARG A 12 -3.41 -52.27 -9.85
C ARG A 12 -3.94 -50.84 -10.02
N LEU A 13 -3.54 -49.91 -9.14
CA LEU A 13 -3.88 -48.49 -9.23
C LEU A 13 -3.19 -47.80 -10.43
N GLU A 14 -1.92 -48.12 -10.68
CA GLU A 14 -1.12 -47.67 -11.83
C GLU A 14 -1.78 -48.09 -13.14
N LYS A 15 -2.06 -49.39 -13.32
CA LYS A 15 -2.79 -49.90 -14.49
C LYS A 15 -4.14 -49.22 -14.67
N ARG A 16 -4.89 -48.95 -13.59
CA ARG A 16 -6.18 -48.24 -13.66
C ARG A 16 -6.01 -46.78 -14.13
N ARG A 17 -5.00 -46.07 -13.62
CA ARG A 17 -4.63 -44.70 -14.04
C ARG A 17 -4.16 -44.65 -15.50
N LEU A 18 -3.38 -45.63 -15.93
CA LEU A 18 -2.80 -45.72 -17.28
C LEU A 18 -3.88 -46.10 -18.32
N TYR A 19 -4.78 -47.03 -17.97
CA TYR A 19 -6.00 -47.32 -18.73
C TYR A 19 -6.90 -46.07 -18.84
N GLU A 20 -7.12 -45.34 -17.73
CA GLU A 20 -7.87 -44.09 -17.79
C GLU A 20 -7.22 -43.02 -18.67
N ARG A 21 -5.88 -42.92 -18.67
CA ARG A 21 -5.15 -41.98 -19.55
C ARG A 21 -5.37 -42.33 -21.03
N ARG A 22 -5.09 -43.57 -21.42
CA ARG A 22 -5.34 -44.10 -22.79
C ARG A 22 -6.81 -44.08 -23.19
N ARG A 23 -7.74 -44.09 -22.24
CA ARG A 23 -9.18 -43.92 -22.49
C ARG A 23 -9.54 -42.46 -22.72
N LYS A 24 -9.00 -41.53 -21.93
CA LYS A 24 -9.19 -40.07 -22.09
C LYS A 24 -8.51 -39.53 -23.35
N GLU A 25 -7.39 -40.11 -23.75
CA GLU A 25 -6.69 -39.83 -25.01
C GLU A 25 -7.55 -40.25 -26.22
N ARG A 26 -8.08 -41.49 -26.25
CA ARG A 26 -8.99 -41.94 -27.32
C ARG A 26 -10.31 -41.17 -27.41
N ILE A 27 -10.85 -40.71 -26.27
CA ILE A 27 -12.05 -39.83 -26.24
C ILE A 27 -11.72 -38.40 -26.72
N LYS A 28 -10.44 -38.01 -26.78
CA LYS A 28 -9.99 -36.73 -27.34
C LYS A 28 -9.62 -36.80 -28.82
N SER A 29 -9.21 -37.96 -29.34
CA SER A 29 -8.63 -38.09 -30.69
C SER A 29 -9.62 -38.50 -31.78
N ASN A 30 -10.89 -38.73 -31.45
CA ASN A 30 -11.93 -39.14 -32.40
C ASN A 30 -13.31 -38.71 -31.87
N GLU A 31 -14.05 -37.92 -32.67
CA GLU A 31 -15.34 -37.36 -32.23
C GLU A 31 -16.47 -38.39 -32.15
N VAL A 32 -16.49 -39.39 -33.04
CA VAL A 32 -17.44 -40.50 -32.98
C VAL A 32 -17.31 -41.27 -31.65
N SER A 33 -16.06 -41.47 -31.19
CA SER A 33 -15.77 -42.06 -29.87
C SER A 33 -16.16 -41.16 -28.68
N ARG A 34 -16.29 -39.84 -28.89
CA ARG A 34 -16.70 -38.87 -27.87
C ARG A 34 -18.22 -38.82 -27.73
N GLU A 35 -18.96 -38.86 -28.84
CA GLU A 35 -20.43 -38.92 -28.85
C GLU A 35 -20.93 -40.24 -28.25
N GLU A 36 -20.37 -41.38 -28.67
CA GLU A 36 -20.79 -42.68 -28.16
C GLU A 36 -20.50 -42.84 -26.66
N PHE A 37 -19.43 -42.21 -26.17
CA PHE A 37 -19.14 -42.09 -24.74
C PHE A 37 -20.18 -41.23 -24.01
N LEU A 38 -20.56 -40.07 -24.55
CA LEU A 38 -21.59 -39.20 -23.95
C LEU A 38 -22.96 -39.90 -23.89
N ARG A 39 -23.33 -40.68 -24.91
CA ARG A 39 -24.54 -41.53 -24.89
C ARG A 39 -24.47 -42.55 -23.75
N LYS A 40 -23.40 -43.35 -23.68
CA LYS A 40 -23.21 -44.40 -22.66
C LYS A 40 -23.15 -43.84 -21.23
N ASP A 41 -22.66 -42.61 -21.03
CA ASP A 41 -22.64 -41.98 -19.70
C ASP A 41 -24.00 -41.37 -19.31
N ARG A 42 -24.77 -40.82 -20.26
CA ARG A 42 -26.18 -40.43 -20.06
C ARG A 42 -27.04 -41.64 -19.68
N GLU A 43 -26.90 -42.76 -20.38
CA GLU A 43 -27.57 -44.03 -20.04
C GLU A 43 -27.20 -44.54 -18.65
N ARG A 44 -25.91 -44.48 -18.29
CA ARG A 44 -25.42 -44.84 -16.95
C ARG A 44 -25.99 -43.92 -15.86
N TYR A 45 -26.12 -42.61 -16.13
CA TYR A 45 -26.73 -41.66 -15.21
C TYR A 45 -28.23 -41.94 -15.04
N ALA A 46 -28.95 -42.20 -16.14
CA ALA A 46 -30.36 -42.59 -16.11
C ALA A 46 -30.59 -43.87 -15.30
N ARG A 47 -29.79 -44.94 -15.53
CA ARG A 47 -29.86 -46.18 -14.74
C ARG A 47 -29.58 -45.95 -13.25
N LYS A 48 -28.61 -45.10 -12.90
CA LYS A 48 -28.34 -44.74 -11.49
C LYS A 48 -29.45 -43.91 -10.84
N LYS A 49 -30.10 -43.02 -11.61
CA LYS A 49 -31.27 -42.25 -11.14
C LYS A 49 -32.47 -43.16 -10.91
N ALA A 50 -32.75 -44.08 -11.84
CA ALA A 50 -33.80 -45.09 -11.72
C ALA A 50 -33.57 -46.05 -10.53
N ALA A 51 -32.32 -46.45 -10.27
CA ALA A 51 -31.94 -47.28 -9.13
C ALA A 51 -31.89 -46.52 -7.78
N GLY A 52 -32.36 -45.26 -7.70
CA GLY A 52 -32.38 -44.47 -6.45
C GLY A 52 -31.00 -44.03 -5.93
N LEU A 53 -29.90 -44.35 -6.62
CA LEU A 53 -28.52 -44.12 -6.17
C LEU A 53 -28.05 -42.66 -6.30
N ILE A 54 -28.97 -41.72 -6.52
CA ILE A 54 -28.69 -40.27 -6.67
C ILE A 54 -29.71 -39.51 -5.82
N ASN A 55 -29.33 -39.13 -4.60
CA ASN A 55 -30.26 -38.66 -3.57
C ASN A 55 -30.17 -37.13 -3.36
N PRO A 56 -31.26 -36.35 -3.56
CA PRO A 56 -31.19 -34.88 -3.58
C PRO A 56 -31.31 -34.24 -2.18
N LYS A 57 -30.23 -33.55 -1.76
CA LYS A 57 -30.14 -32.58 -0.62
C LYS A 57 -30.40 -33.12 0.81
N LYS A 58 -29.40 -33.00 1.69
CA LYS A 58 -29.58 -32.75 3.14
C LYS A 58 -28.54 -31.75 3.67
N LYS A 59 -28.94 -30.88 4.61
CA LYS A 59 -28.07 -30.06 5.47
C LYS A 59 -27.99 -30.71 6.85
N LYS A 60 -26.81 -30.78 7.50
CA LYS A 60 -26.58 -30.41 8.92
C LYS A 60 -25.12 -30.58 9.40
N GLN A 61 -24.62 -29.51 10.05
CA GLN A 61 -23.83 -29.41 11.28
C GLN A 61 -22.74 -30.46 11.67
N ASN A 62 -21.51 -29.95 11.81
CA ASN A 62 -20.51 -30.16 12.88
C ASN A 62 -20.19 -31.57 13.43
N LYS A 63 -18.98 -32.06 13.11
CA LYS A 63 -17.83 -32.05 14.07
C LYS A 63 -16.50 -32.31 13.32
N CYS A 64 -15.37 -32.03 13.98
CA CYS A 64 -14.04 -32.04 13.38
C CYS A 64 -13.23 -33.29 13.78
N CYS A 65 -12.53 -33.91 12.83
CA CYS A 65 -11.23 -34.54 13.07
C CYS A 65 -10.38 -34.49 11.78
N CYS A 66 -9.06 -34.63 11.92
CA CYS A 66 -8.09 -34.21 10.91
C CYS A 66 -7.59 -35.36 10.01
N LEU A 67 -7.27 -35.05 8.74
CA LEU A 67 -5.97 -35.36 8.10
C LEU A 67 -5.88 -34.74 6.68
N LEU A 68 -4.68 -34.29 6.32
CA LEU A 68 -4.30 -33.70 5.01
C LEU A 68 -3.62 -34.78 4.13
N PRO A 69 -3.55 -34.69 2.77
CA PRO A 69 -3.05 -33.49 2.07
C PRO A 69 -3.55 -33.13 0.65
N LYS A 70 -3.65 -31.81 0.42
CA LYS A 70 -3.17 -31.04 -0.75
C LYS A 70 -3.06 -31.76 -2.12
N LYS A 71 -3.87 -31.33 -3.10
CA LYS A 71 -3.32 -30.79 -4.36
C LYS A 71 -4.27 -29.85 -5.11
N LYS A 72 -3.64 -28.81 -5.68
CA LYS A 72 -4.20 -27.64 -6.38
C LYS A 72 -5.10 -28.00 -7.56
N ASN A 73 -6.12 -27.19 -7.81
CA ASN A 73 -6.60 -26.87 -9.16
C ASN A 73 -6.60 -25.34 -9.34
N ARG A 74 -6.18 -24.87 -10.52
CA ARG A 74 -6.38 -23.50 -11.01
C ARG A 74 -7.48 -23.54 -12.06
N ALA A 75 -8.40 -22.58 -12.04
CA ALA A 75 -9.33 -22.35 -13.14
C ALA A 75 -9.69 -20.86 -13.20
N ALA A 76 -9.44 -20.23 -14.34
CA ALA A 76 -9.84 -18.88 -14.73
C ALA A 76 -9.58 -18.73 -16.25
N PRO A 77 -10.31 -17.85 -16.96
CA PRO A 77 -11.76 -17.97 -17.16
C PRO A 77 -12.10 -18.14 -18.66
N ALA A 78 -13.36 -18.42 -18.99
CA ALA A 78 -13.85 -18.40 -20.37
C ALA A 78 -14.23 -16.97 -20.79
N PRO A 79 -13.95 -16.54 -22.05
CA PRO A 79 -14.46 -15.30 -22.61
C PRO A 79 -15.86 -15.47 -23.23
N ILE A 80 -16.52 -14.35 -23.51
CA ILE A 80 -17.82 -14.25 -24.19
C ILE A 80 -17.60 -13.88 -25.65
N ALA A 81 -18.27 -14.54 -26.60
CA ALA A 81 -18.85 -13.95 -27.82
C ALA A 81 -19.58 -15.02 -28.64
N ALA A 82 -20.55 -14.59 -29.44
CA ALA A 82 -21.13 -15.39 -30.52
C ALA A 82 -20.97 -14.65 -31.85
N ARG A 83 -20.67 -15.39 -32.93
CA ARG A 83 -21.27 -15.24 -34.27
C ARG A 83 -20.81 -16.38 -35.18
N ALA A 84 -21.53 -16.59 -36.27
CA ALA A 84 -21.32 -17.70 -37.20
C ALA A 84 -20.28 -17.36 -38.28
N ASN A 85 -19.63 -18.38 -38.82
CA ASN A 85 -19.83 -18.87 -40.19
C ASN A 85 -18.99 -20.14 -40.43
N PRO A 86 -19.41 -21.05 -41.32
CA PRO A 86 -18.53 -22.05 -41.90
C PRO A 86 -17.75 -21.49 -43.09
N LEU A 87 -16.49 -21.93 -43.20
CA LEU A 87 -15.78 -22.49 -44.36
C LEU A 87 -16.53 -22.46 -45.71
N ASP A 88 -15.90 -22.21 -46.88
CA ASP A 88 -14.48 -21.93 -47.21
C ASP A 88 -14.41 -21.39 -48.68
N GLU A 89 -13.31 -21.25 -49.46
CA GLU A 89 -11.93 -21.79 -49.35
C GLU A 89 -10.82 -20.86 -49.90
N THR A 90 -10.64 -20.77 -51.24
CA THR A 90 -9.33 -20.47 -51.87
C THR A 90 -9.37 -19.68 -53.19
N ILE A 91 -8.32 -18.85 -53.40
CA ILE A 91 -7.65 -18.48 -54.68
C ILE A 91 -8.54 -17.89 -55.82
N GLY A 92 -8.16 -16.84 -56.57
CA GLY A 92 -7.00 -15.96 -56.51
C GLY A 92 -6.75 -15.28 -57.88
N ASP A 93 -6.68 -13.94 -57.89
CA ASP A 93 -6.23 -13.03 -58.95
C ASP A 93 -6.90 -12.95 -60.35
N GLN A 94 -7.25 -11.70 -60.70
CA GLN A 94 -7.19 -11.03 -62.03
C GLN A 94 -8.30 -11.16 -63.10
N SER A 95 -8.53 -9.99 -63.73
CA SER A 95 -9.08 -9.68 -65.08
C SER A 95 -10.57 -9.91 -65.44
N ASP A 96 -11.17 -8.79 -65.89
CA ASP A 96 -12.07 -8.58 -67.04
C ASP A 96 -13.48 -9.19 -67.17
N GLY A 97 -14.39 -8.36 -67.73
CA GLY A 97 -15.48 -8.83 -68.60
C GLY A 97 -16.91 -8.67 -68.07
N PRO A 98 -17.83 -8.00 -68.81
CA PRO A 98 -19.25 -7.89 -68.45
C PRO A 98 -20.19 -8.78 -69.30
N GLY A 99 -21.26 -9.29 -68.68
CA GLY A 99 -22.43 -9.91 -69.34
C GLY A 99 -23.38 -10.44 -68.26
N LEU A 100 -24.62 -9.97 -68.10
CA LEU A 100 -25.79 -9.96 -69.00
C LEU A 100 -26.77 -11.13 -68.73
N ASN A 101 -27.92 -10.74 -68.19
CA ASN A 101 -29.26 -11.26 -68.49
C ASN A 101 -29.77 -12.60 -67.93
N ASN A 102 -31.09 -12.53 -67.67
CA ASN A 102 -32.11 -13.58 -67.79
C ASN A 102 -32.20 -14.68 -66.72
N SER A 103 -33.40 -15.21 -66.44
CA SER A 103 -34.77 -14.65 -66.59
C SER A 103 -35.79 -15.56 -65.89
N CYS A 104 -37.02 -15.05 -65.74
CA CYS A 104 -38.24 -15.85 -65.62
C CYS A 104 -38.43 -16.72 -64.36
N HIS A 105 -39.63 -17.25 -64.11
CA HIS A 105 -40.96 -16.63 -64.05
C HIS A 105 -41.91 -17.71 -63.48
N SER A 106 -43.06 -17.29 -62.94
CA SER A 106 -44.18 -18.19 -62.57
C SER A 106 -43.87 -19.18 -61.41
N SER A 107 -44.83 -19.80 -60.72
CA SER A 107 -46.19 -19.40 -60.31
C SER A 107 -46.77 -20.53 -59.44
N PHE A 108 -47.55 -20.22 -58.40
CA PHE A 108 -48.94 -20.70 -58.21
C PHE A 108 -49.46 -20.44 -56.79
N LEU A 109 -50.72 -20.02 -56.73
CA LEU A 109 -51.63 -19.99 -55.57
C LEU A 109 -52.28 -21.39 -55.41
N PRO A 110 -53.08 -21.74 -54.35
CA PRO A 110 -54.05 -20.83 -53.69
C PRO A 110 -54.52 -21.12 -52.23
N THR A 111 -55.43 -20.25 -51.76
CA THR A 111 -56.46 -20.46 -50.70
C THR A 111 -56.03 -20.72 -49.24
N LEU A 112 -56.72 -20.34 -48.15
CA LEU A 112 -57.85 -19.45 -47.77
C LEU A 112 -57.79 -19.30 -46.19
N ARG A 113 -58.68 -18.74 -45.34
CA ARG A 113 -60.05 -18.18 -45.40
C ARG A 113 -60.31 -17.25 -44.17
N ARG A 114 -60.67 -15.96 -44.35
CA ARG A 114 -61.39 -15.06 -43.38
C ARG A 114 -60.70 -14.69 -42.03
N SER A 115 -60.96 -13.56 -41.35
CA SER A 115 -61.89 -12.42 -41.58
C SER A 115 -61.45 -11.12 -40.86
N LEU A 116 -61.52 -9.97 -41.55
CA LEU A 116 -62.25 -8.69 -41.23
C LEU A 116 -62.23 -8.11 -39.78
N ARG A 117 -62.12 -6.80 -39.49
CA ARG A 117 -62.39 -5.51 -40.22
C ARG A 117 -61.31 -4.43 -39.83
N LEU A 118 -60.80 -3.58 -40.75
CA LEU A 118 -61.26 -2.22 -41.19
C LEU A 118 -61.34 -1.16 -40.06
N ASN A 119 -60.94 0.12 -40.19
CA ASN A 119 -60.47 1.01 -41.28
C ASN A 119 -59.00 1.49 -41.00
N SER A 120 -58.13 2.00 -41.90
CA SER A 120 -58.21 2.96 -43.03
C SER A 120 -58.46 4.43 -42.59
N ASN A 121 -57.86 5.48 -43.17
CA ASN A 121 -57.21 5.64 -44.49
C ASN A 121 -55.75 6.14 -44.43
N SER A 122 -55.06 6.04 -45.57
CA SER A 122 -53.80 6.71 -45.91
C SER A 122 -53.96 7.54 -47.20
N ILE A 123 -53.05 8.49 -47.45
CA ILE A 123 -52.56 9.03 -48.75
C ILE A 123 -51.60 10.19 -48.38
N SER A 124 -50.33 10.35 -48.77
CA SER A 124 -49.40 9.75 -49.76
C SER A 124 -49.19 10.51 -51.08
N THR A 125 -48.25 11.48 -51.10
CA THR A 125 -47.36 11.84 -52.23
C THR A 125 -46.25 12.81 -51.75
N ASN A 126 -45.28 13.21 -52.57
CA ASN A 126 -44.03 12.49 -52.92
C ASN A 126 -42.99 13.50 -53.50
N ILE A 127 -41.70 13.12 -53.58
CA ILE A 127 -40.68 13.61 -54.55
C ILE A 127 -39.93 14.99 -54.33
N GLN A 128 -38.60 14.91 -54.50
CA GLN A 128 -37.54 15.89 -54.87
C GLN A 128 -37.14 17.15 -54.03
N ILE A 129 -36.01 16.98 -53.32
CA ILE A 129 -34.70 17.63 -53.59
C ILE A 129 -34.67 19.09 -54.13
N GLN A 130 -34.08 20.02 -53.35
CA GLN A 130 -32.89 20.79 -53.76
C GLN A 130 -32.15 21.43 -52.57
N ARG A 131 -30.98 22.06 -52.82
CA ARG A 131 -30.09 22.70 -51.83
C ARG A 131 -30.16 24.24 -51.91
N SER A 132 -30.06 24.95 -50.79
CA SER A 132 -29.18 26.13 -50.64
C SER A 132 -29.17 26.63 -49.18
N ASN A 133 -28.18 27.46 -48.83
CA ASN A 133 -28.08 28.16 -47.54
C ASN A 133 -28.67 29.58 -47.69
N THR A 134 -29.08 30.23 -46.59
CA THR A 134 -28.52 31.55 -46.15
C THR A 134 -29.06 32.05 -44.79
N THR A 135 -28.17 32.72 -44.04
CA THR A 135 -28.36 33.85 -43.10
C THR A 135 -29.54 33.93 -42.09
N GLU A 136 -29.15 34.06 -40.81
CA GLU A 136 -29.70 35.03 -39.81
C GLU A 136 -31.17 34.84 -39.33
N ALA A 137 -31.66 35.43 -38.23
CA ALA A 137 -31.11 36.45 -37.31
C ALA A 137 -31.58 36.26 -35.84
N ARG A 138 -31.03 37.10 -34.93
CA ARG A 138 -31.67 37.75 -33.75
C ARG A 138 -32.83 37.01 -33.04
N SER A 139 -32.63 36.48 -31.84
CA SER A 139 -32.62 37.20 -30.55
C SER A 139 -33.93 37.90 -30.16
N PHE A 140 -34.61 37.40 -29.12
CA PHE A 140 -35.65 38.13 -28.39
C PHE A 140 -35.39 38.06 -26.87
N HIS A 141 -35.52 39.20 -26.19
CA HIS A 141 -35.71 39.24 -24.74
C HIS A 141 -37.20 39.04 -24.43
N GLN A 142 -37.49 38.42 -23.28
CA GLN A 142 -38.68 38.81 -22.53
C GLN A 142 -38.39 38.76 -21.03
N VAL A 143 -38.79 39.82 -20.34
CA VAL A 143 -38.65 39.97 -18.88
C VAL A 143 -39.97 39.58 -18.25
N TYR A 144 -39.94 38.80 -17.17
CA TYR A 144 -41.05 38.74 -16.22
C TYR A 144 -40.52 38.83 -14.79
N THR A 145 -41.01 39.82 -14.06
CA THR A 145 -40.72 40.06 -12.65
C THR A 145 -41.87 39.53 -11.79
N SER A 146 -41.58 38.67 -10.83
CA SER A 146 -42.48 38.45 -9.69
C SER A 146 -41.68 38.09 -8.44
N SER A 147 -42.05 38.73 -7.34
CA SER A 147 -41.63 38.39 -5.98
C SER A 147 -42.89 38.25 -5.14
N PRO A 148 -42.89 37.33 -4.17
CA PRO A 148 -43.69 37.54 -2.98
C PRO A 148 -42.81 37.51 -1.72
N ARG A 149 -43.03 38.49 -0.83
CA ARG A 149 -42.78 38.33 0.61
C ARG A 149 -43.97 37.59 1.21
N GLN A 150 -43.72 36.65 2.12
CA GLN A 150 -44.56 36.52 3.31
C GLN A 150 -43.78 35.89 4.47
N THR A 151 -44.20 36.22 5.68
CA THR A 151 -43.62 35.81 6.97
C THR A 151 -44.51 34.76 7.62
N LEU A 152 -43.96 33.85 8.45
CA LEU A 152 -44.30 33.76 9.88
C LEU A 152 -43.58 32.64 10.65
N LEU A 153 -43.47 32.89 11.95
CA LEU A 153 -43.41 31.95 13.08
C LEU A 153 -42.19 31.03 13.29
N SER A 154 -42.05 30.69 14.56
CA SER A 154 -40.88 30.08 15.20
C SER A 154 -41.29 28.91 16.08
N THR A 155 -40.45 27.87 16.15
CA THR A 155 -40.36 26.99 17.32
C THR A 155 -38.90 26.64 17.59
N HIS A 156 -38.45 26.91 18.81
CA HIS A 156 -37.23 26.31 19.34
C HIS A 156 -37.53 24.88 19.80
N GLN A 157 -36.64 23.92 19.51
CA GLN A 157 -36.30 22.89 20.49
C GLN A 157 -34.91 22.28 20.22
N ASN A 158 -34.23 22.00 21.33
CA ASN A 158 -32.79 21.75 21.44
C ASN A 158 -32.31 20.48 20.73
N PHE A 159 -31.04 20.47 20.30
CA PHE A 159 -30.10 19.41 20.69
C PHE A 159 -28.66 19.96 20.77
N GLU A 160 -27.82 19.33 21.58
CA GLU A 160 -26.58 19.91 22.11
C GLU A 160 -25.37 19.74 21.18
N ASN A 161 -24.55 20.80 21.03
CA ASN A 161 -23.23 20.74 20.43
C ASN A 161 -22.15 20.66 21.52
N PHE A 162 -21.29 19.64 21.46
CA PHE A 162 -20.06 19.59 22.27
C PHE A 162 -18.91 20.30 21.55
N ASP A 163 -18.79 21.61 21.78
CA ASP A 163 -17.61 22.38 21.36
C ASP A 163 -16.37 22.01 22.19
N TYR A 164 -15.23 21.87 21.51
CA TYR A 164 -13.91 21.80 22.15
C TYR A 164 -13.21 23.16 22.02
N SER A 165 -13.12 23.88 23.15
CA SER A 165 -12.69 25.26 23.22
C SER A 165 -11.18 25.47 23.02
N ASN A 166 -10.84 26.46 22.19
CA ASN A 166 -9.55 27.14 22.23
C ASN A 166 -9.51 28.14 23.40
N PRO A 167 -8.39 28.28 24.12
CA PRO A 167 -8.06 29.50 24.84
C PRO A 167 -7.46 30.56 23.90
N GLY A 168 -7.97 31.80 23.98
CA GLY A 168 -7.45 32.97 23.26
C GLY A 168 -6.29 33.70 23.98
N PRO A 169 -5.82 34.85 23.46
CA PRO A 169 -4.59 35.52 23.90
C PRO A 169 -4.82 36.82 24.72
N SER A 170 -3.69 37.45 25.11
CA SER A 170 -3.54 38.84 25.66
C SER A 170 -3.91 39.03 27.16
N THR A 171 -3.39 40.03 27.91
CA THR A 171 -2.61 41.24 27.59
C THR A 171 -1.39 41.48 28.54
N SER A 172 -0.59 42.50 28.20
CA SER A 172 0.62 43.09 28.82
C SER A 172 0.69 43.33 30.34
N ARG A 173 1.93 43.34 30.87
CA ARG A 173 2.44 44.40 31.77
C ARG A 173 3.96 44.62 31.61
N GLN A 174 4.46 45.75 32.10
CA GLN A 174 5.82 46.29 31.86
C GLN A 174 6.86 45.76 32.89
N GLY A 175 8.16 45.77 32.53
CA GLY A 175 9.27 45.53 33.45
C GLY A 175 10.63 45.34 32.76
N ASN A 176 11.58 46.23 33.00
CA ASN A 176 12.92 46.28 32.40
C ASN A 176 13.86 47.00 33.41
N PRO A 177 15.21 46.90 33.34
CA PRO A 177 16.11 45.73 33.25
C PRO A 177 17.10 45.68 34.46
N SER A 178 18.25 44.98 34.31
CA SER A 178 19.61 45.26 34.88
C SER A 178 20.31 44.16 35.74
N SER A 179 21.64 44.31 35.89
CA SER A 179 22.65 43.42 36.53
C SER A 179 22.84 42.04 35.86
N ALA A 180 24.01 41.56 35.42
CA ALA A 180 25.41 42.03 35.37
C ALA A 180 26.32 41.76 36.61
N ARG A 181 27.02 40.61 36.59
CA ARG A 181 28.39 40.28 37.08
C ARG A 181 28.75 38.89 36.47
N ARG A 182 29.93 38.50 35.96
CA ARG A 182 31.34 38.99 35.84
C ARG A 182 32.32 38.06 36.59
N CYS A 183 33.08 37.25 35.83
CA CYS A 183 34.40 36.66 36.14
C CYS A 183 34.51 35.64 37.30
N LEU A 184 35.55 34.79 37.46
CA LEU A 184 36.57 34.13 36.60
C LEU A 184 37.15 32.89 37.39
N PRO A 185 38.01 32.00 36.83
CA PRO A 185 38.48 30.77 37.48
C PRO A 185 39.89 30.85 38.12
N MET A 186 40.33 29.78 38.80
CA MET A 186 41.72 29.31 39.07
C MET A 186 41.58 27.83 39.58
N ASN A 187 42.26 26.82 39.00
CA ASN A 187 43.65 26.34 39.20
C ASN A 187 43.94 25.63 40.54
N SER A 188 44.40 24.37 40.49
CA SER A 188 45.77 23.97 40.91
C SER A 188 46.00 22.44 40.79
N ASP A 189 47.24 22.05 40.49
CA ASP A 189 47.70 20.66 40.33
C ASP A 189 48.01 19.92 41.64
N SER A 190 48.25 18.61 41.57
CA SER A 190 49.45 17.99 42.18
C SER A 190 49.61 16.50 41.81
N THR A 191 50.86 16.07 41.63
CA THR A 191 51.25 14.70 41.26
C THR A 191 52.12 14.12 42.37
N ILE A 192 51.82 12.91 42.86
CA ILE A 192 52.75 12.08 43.65
C ILE A 192 52.58 10.63 43.18
N GLY A 193 53.66 9.86 43.12
CA GLY A 193 53.63 8.43 42.80
C GLY A 193 54.84 7.66 43.33
N SER A 194 54.66 6.35 43.50
CA SER A 194 55.68 5.34 43.80
C SER A 194 55.04 3.97 43.53
N ASN A 195 55.50 3.18 42.56
CA ASN A 195 56.62 2.23 42.71
C ASN A 195 56.44 1.24 43.86
N ILE A 196 56.20 -0.03 43.50
CA ILE A 196 57.00 -1.19 43.93
C ILE A 196 56.95 -2.22 42.79
N GLN A 197 58.11 -2.70 42.38
CA GLN A 197 58.31 -3.76 41.38
C GLN A 197 58.57 -5.07 42.13
N HIS A 198 58.11 -6.21 41.62
CA HIS A 198 58.83 -7.48 41.82
C HIS A 198 58.61 -8.41 40.62
N HIS A 199 59.72 -8.79 39.98
CA HIS A 199 59.78 -9.95 39.09
C HIS A 199 59.80 -11.24 39.92
N ILE A 200 59.39 -12.35 39.31
CA ILE A 200 60.29 -13.45 38.96
C ILE A 200 59.64 -14.23 37.81
N ASP A 201 60.45 -14.62 36.84
CA ASP A 201 60.04 -15.26 35.59
C ASP A 201 60.19 -16.81 35.65
N ASP A 202 60.03 -17.45 34.49
CA ASP A 202 60.73 -18.67 34.04
C ASP A 202 60.17 -20.11 34.27
N ASN A 203 60.22 -20.84 33.13
CA ASN A 203 60.60 -22.27 32.96
C ASN A 203 59.65 -23.45 33.32
N VAL A 204 59.63 -24.58 32.58
CA VAL A 204 59.91 -24.84 31.13
C VAL A 204 59.39 -26.22 30.66
N VAL A 205 59.14 -26.37 29.35
CA VAL A 205 58.98 -27.59 28.51
C VAL A 205 58.33 -28.86 29.10
N THR A 206 57.11 -29.16 28.62
CA THR A 206 56.60 -30.50 28.24
C THR A 206 55.28 -30.31 27.45
N GLY A 207 54.73 -31.27 26.68
CA GLY A 207 55.17 -32.62 26.29
C GLY A 207 54.24 -33.19 25.20
N THR A 208 54.50 -34.41 24.69
CA THR A 208 53.78 -35.01 23.53
C THR A 208 52.95 -36.25 23.87
N HIS A 209 51.72 -36.35 23.35
CA HIS A 209 51.26 -37.43 22.44
C HIS A 209 49.80 -37.20 21.97
N CYS A 210 49.41 -37.88 20.88
CA CYS A 210 48.14 -37.65 20.15
C CYS A 210 47.25 -38.91 20.07
N VAL A 211 46.06 -38.71 19.48
CA VAL A 211 45.14 -39.73 18.87
C VAL A 211 43.96 -40.23 19.74
N GLN A 212 42.78 -39.61 19.50
CA GLN A 212 41.40 -40.15 19.54
C GLN A 212 40.86 -40.76 20.87
N PRO A 213 39.59 -40.47 21.19
CA PRO A 213 38.56 -41.44 20.76
C PRO A 213 37.25 -40.80 20.26
N SER A 214 36.57 -41.52 19.36
CA SER A 214 35.21 -41.22 18.89
C SER A 214 34.18 -42.12 19.59
N GLY A 215 33.13 -41.53 20.16
CA GLY A 215 32.09 -42.31 20.87
C GLY A 215 30.99 -41.45 21.49
N VAL A 216 29.90 -41.20 20.76
CA VAL A 216 28.76 -40.40 21.24
C VAL A 216 27.59 -41.32 21.61
N GLN A 217 27.22 -41.34 22.90
CA GLN A 217 25.88 -41.74 23.34
C GLN A 217 25.33 -40.74 24.38
N ARG A 218 24.00 -40.73 24.54
CA ARG A 218 23.27 -39.68 25.28
C ARG A 218 22.76 -40.18 26.62
N ILE A 219 22.79 -39.31 27.62
CA ILE A 219 22.11 -39.50 28.91
C ILE A 219 20.59 -39.31 28.71
N THR A 220 19.80 -40.23 29.28
CA THR A 220 18.35 -40.05 29.52
C THR A 220 18.01 -40.56 30.91
N CYS A 221 17.38 -39.73 31.74
CA CYS A 221 16.98 -40.10 33.10
C CYS A 221 15.73 -40.99 33.11
N PRO A 222 15.67 -42.05 33.93
CA PRO A 222 14.43 -42.76 34.21
C PRO A 222 13.67 -42.09 35.35
N SER A 223 12.38 -41.84 35.15
CA SER A 223 11.41 -41.57 36.21
C SER A 223 10.42 -42.72 36.28
N ASN A 224 10.27 -43.35 37.44
CA ASN A 224 9.09 -44.16 37.81
C ASN A 224 9.11 -44.44 39.31
N LEU A 225 7.98 -44.27 39.99
CA LEU A 225 7.80 -44.68 41.39
C LEU A 225 6.30 -44.89 41.68
N SER A 226 5.82 -46.09 41.37
CA SER A 226 4.45 -46.56 41.63
C SER A 226 4.39 -48.09 41.63
N SER A 227 3.41 -48.65 42.34
CA SER A 227 2.94 -50.05 42.28
C SER A 227 3.98 -51.17 42.45
N ILE A 228 4.14 -51.64 43.69
CA ILE A 228 3.98 -53.07 44.02
C ILE A 228 3.05 -53.14 45.25
N GLU A 229 2.05 -54.02 45.21
CA GLU A 229 1.15 -54.36 46.31
C GLU A 229 1.23 -55.88 46.61
N SER A 230 0.60 -56.30 47.71
CA SER A 230 0.20 -57.68 48.06
C SER A 230 1.29 -58.72 48.32
N THR A 231 1.52 -59.03 49.61
CA THR A 231 1.31 -60.40 50.12
C THR A 231 0.93 -60.36 51.61
N LEU A 232 0.21 -61.38 52.09
CA LEU A 232 -0.29 -61.52 53.47
C LEU A 232 0.39 -62.70 54.18
N CYS A 233 0.62 -62.60 55.49
CA CYS A 233 -0.02 -63.47 56.50
C CYS A 233 0.47 -63.15 57.95
N PRO A 234 -0.31 -63.48 59.00
CA PRO A 234 0.02 -63.17 60.41
C PRO A 234 0.39 -64.41 61.26
N ASN A 235 0.97 -64.20 62.45
CA ASN A 235 0.51 -64.74 63.75
C ASN A 235 1.56 -64.59 64.88
N SER A 236 1.15 -64.05 66.05
CA SER A 236 1.60 -64.41 67.43
C SER A 236 1.29 -63.27 68.44
N PRO A 237 0.57 -63.51 69.55
CA PRO A 237 0.29 -62.51 70.59
C PRO A 237 1.03 -62.78 71.92
N VAL A 238 1.53 -61.74 72.59
CA VAL A 238 1.94 -61.74 74.02
C VAL A 238 1.52 -60.39 74.66
N SER A 239 1.34 -60.39 75.98
CA SER A 239 0.54 -59.44 76.78
C SER A 239 1.28 -58.23 77.38
N ASP A 240 0.47 -57.38 78.04
CA ASP A 240 0.74 -56.19 78.85
C ASP A 240 2.11 -56.01 79.54
N SER A 241 2.50 -54.74 79.69
CA SER A 241 2.86 -54.19 81.02
C SER A 241 3.02 -52.66 81.09
N SER A 242 2.57 -52.13 82.23
CA SER A 242 2.99 -50.93 82.96
C SER A 242 3.10 -49.55 82.26
N ILE A 243 2.30 -48.65 82.84
CA ILE A 243 2.11 -47.21 82.60
C ILE A 243 3.40 -46.38 82.55
N THR A 244 4.49 -46.77 83.23
CA THR A 244 5.77 -46.02 83.23
C THR A 244 6.36 -45.87 81.82
N SER A 245 6.09 -46.83 80.92
CA SER A 245 6.52 -46.71 79.52
C SER A 245 5.77 -45.63 78.74
N VAL A 246 4.56 -45.23 79.17
CA VAL A 246 3.68 -44.31 78.43
C VAL A 246 4.21 -42.88 78.44
N GLU A 247 4.64 -42.36 79.60
CA GLU A 247 5.18 -41.00 79.69
C GLU A 247 6.54 -40.87 78.98
N PHE A 248 7.40 -41.88 79.12
CA PHE A 248 8.69 -41.91 78.39
C PHE A 248 8.48 -41.97 76.87
N LYS A 249 7.55 -42.82 76.39
CA LYS A 249 7.14 -42.88 74.98
C LYS A 249 6.50 -41.56 74.52
N ARG A 250 5.70 -40.88 75.36
CA ARG A 250 5.08 -39.57 75.06
C ARG A 250 6.13 -38.47 74.93
N GLY A 251 7.06 -38.38 75.88
CA GLY A 251 8.20 -37.45 75.83
C GLY A 251 9.11 -37.68 74.62
N LEU A 252 9.36 -38.94 74.24
CA LEU A 252 10.06 -39.29 72.99
C LEU A 252 9.27 -38.88 71.74
N LYS A 253 7.96 -39.15 71.72
CA LYS A 253 7.06 -38.81 70.60
C LYS A 253 6.96 -37.30 70.39
N ASP A 254 6.91 -36.50 71.46
CA ASP A 254 6.94 -35.03 71.37
C ASP A 254 8.34 -34.47 71.04
N LYS A 255 9.43 -35.08 71.54
CA LYS A 255 10.80 -34.78 71.05
C LYS A 255 10.93 -35.04 69.54
N PHE A 256 10.43 -36.17 69.05
CA PHE A 256 10.44 -36.53 67.63
C PHE A 256 9.54 -35.60 66.79
N ARG A 257 8.36 -35.24 67.30
CA ARG A 257 7.45 -34.26 66.67
C ARG A 257 8.08 -32.85 66.61
N LYS A 258 8.82 -32.45 67.65
CA LYS A 258 9.60 -31.19 67.69
C LYS A 258 10.75 -31.24 66.67
N TYR A 259 11.48 -32.35 66.60
CA TYR A 259 12.53 -32.58 65.60
C TYR A 259 11.98 -32.52 64.16
N GLN A 260 10.86 -33.19 63.86
CA GLN A 260 10.23 -33.11 62.54
C GLN A 260 9.79 -31.68 62.19
N LYS A 261 9.17 -30.94 63.12
CA LYS A 261 8.83 -29.52 62.90
C LYS A 261 10.07 -28.68 62.57
N THR A 262 11.17 -28.86 63.32
CA THR A 262 12.44 -28.16 63.05
C THR A 262 13.03 -28.55 61.70
N LYS A 263 13.05 -29.84 61.35
CA LYS A 263 13.54 -30.35 60.05
C LYS A 263 12.74 -29.75 58.88
N THR A 264 11.41 -29.74 58.96
CA THR A 264 10.55 -29.14 57.93
C THR A 264 10.79 -27.64 57.80
N LYS A 265 10.89 -26.91 58.93
CA LYS A 265 11.22 -25.47 58.92
C LYS A 265 12.55 -25.19 58.22
N LEU A 266 13.59 -25.96 58.54
CA LEU A 266 14.92 -25.83 57.93
C LEU A 266 14.90 -26.11 56.42
N ILE A 267 14.13 -27.12 55.97
CA ILE A 267 13.94 -27.42 54.54
C ILE A 267 13.25 -26.25 53.83
N THR A 268 12.19 -25.68 54.41
CA THR A 268 11.50 -24.51 53.84
C THR A 268 12.40 -23.27 53.79
N GLU A 269 13.22 -23.03 54.83
CA GLU A 269 14.22 -21.95 54.83
C GLU A 269 15.29 -22.12 53.75
N LEU A 270 15.77 -23.35 53.52
CA LEU A 270 16.71 -23.68 52.44
C LEU A 270 16.08 -23.52 51.05
N GLN A 271 14.83 -23.96 50.86
CA GLN A 271 14.07 -23.77 49.62
C GLN A 271 13.86 -22.27 49.30
N ASN A 272 13.54 -21.46 50.31
CA ASN A 272 13.39 -20.01 50.16
C ASN A 272 14.72 -19.34 49.78
N LYS A 273 15.83 -19.70 50.43
CA LYS A 273 17.18 -19.22 50.08
C LYS A 273 17.57 -19.59 48.64
N LEU A 274 17.31 -20.84 48.22
CA LEU A 274 17.58 -21.30 46.86
C LEU A 274 16.72 -20.55 45.82
N LEU A 275 15.44 -20.31 46.12
CA LEU A 275 14.53 -19.52 45.26
C LEU A 275 14.99 -18.07 45.13
N GLN A 276 15.50 -17.47 46.21
CA GLN A 276 16.05 -16.12 46.20
C GLN A 276 17.29 -16.01 45.30
N VAL A 277 18.30 -16.87 45.51
CA VAL A 277 19.52 -16.93 44.67
C VAL A 277 19.18 -17.19 43.20
N THR A 278 18.13 -17.98 42.93
CA THR A 278 17.66 -18.25 41.55
C THR A 278 17.03 -17.00 40.91
N LYS A 279 16.19 -16.27 41.66
CA LYS A 279 15.61 -14.97 41.22
C LYS A 279 16.69 -13.94 40.93
N GLU A 280 17.71 -13.84 41.78
CA GLU A 280 18.85 -12.94 41.60
C GLU A 280 19.64 -13.27 40.32
N LYS A 281 19.92 -14.56 40.06
CA LYS A 281 20.56 -15.02 38.83
C LYS A 281 19.74 -14.76 37.56
N GLU A 282 18.42 -14.95 37.57
CA GLU A 282 17.56 -14.52 36.45
C GLU A 282 17.53 -12.99 36.29
N MET A 283 17.50 -12.22 37.38
CA MET A 283 17.50 -10.76 37.35
C MET A 283 18.80 -10.20 36.75
N PHE A 284 19.94 -10.77 37.11
CA PHE A 284 21.25 -10.41 36.55
C PHE A 284 21.30 -10.68 35.04
N LYS A 285 20.90 -11.88 34.59
CA LYS A 285 20.82 -12.21 33.15
C LYS A 285 19.88 -11.25 32.41
N LYS A 286 18.72 -10.94 32.99
CA LYS A 286 17.77 -9.97 32.43
C LYS A 286 18.38 -8.57 32.30
N ARG A 287 19.16 -8.09 33.28
CA ARG A 287 19.86 -6.79 33.20
C ARG A 287 20.87 -6.75 32.04
N ARG A 288 21.64 -7.83 31.81
CA ARG A 288 22.54 -7.93 30.63
C ARG A 288 21.77 -7.89 29.31
N VAL A 289 20.71 -8.70 29.17
CA VAL A 289 19.85 -8.71 27.97
C VAL A 289 19.22 -7.35 27.68
N VAL A 290 18.75 -6.64 28.72
CA VAL A 290 18.23 -5.27 28.58
C VAL A 290 19.33 -4.32 28.11
N LYS A 291 20.50 -4.29 28.79
CA LYS A 291 21.63 -3.40 28.41
C LYS A 291 22.12 -3.65 26.98
N PHE A 292 22.22 -4.91 26.56
CA PHE A 292 22.60 -5.27 25.19
C PHE A 292 21.57 -4.74 24.17
N LEU A 293 20.27 -4.90 24.44
CA LEU A 293 19.22 -4.46 23.52
C LEU A 293 18.97 -2.95 23.53
N GLU A 294 19.34 -2.24 24.61
CA GLU A 294 19.27 -0.79 24.71
C GLU A 294 20.48 -0.07 24.09
N ASN A 295 21.51 -0.79 23.62
CA ASN A 295 22.55 -0.24 22.76
C ASN A 295 21.95 0.17 21.39
N ASP A 296 22.30 1.36 20.90
CA ASP A 296 21.83 1.93 19.64
C ASP A 296 22.17 1.08 18.39
N GLU A 297 23.19 0.21 18.46
CA GLU A 297 23.47 -0.78 17.41
C GLU A 297 22.39 -1.87 17.29
N ASN A 298 21.70 -2.19 18.39
CA ASN A 298 20.86 -3.38 18.53
C ASN A 298 19.35 -3.03 18.57
N SER A 299 19.03 -1.79 18.95
CA SER A 299 17.73 -1.17 18.67
C SER A 299 17.90 0.34 18.54
N THR A 300 17.09 1.05 17.76
CA THR A 300 17.11 2.52 17.69
C THR A 300 16.03 3.14 18.56
N LEU A 301 16.31 4.28 19.20
CA LEU A 301 15.33 5.06 19.96
C LEU A 301 14.35 5.78 19.00
N CYS A 302 13.05 5.70 19.28
CA CYS A 302 12.08 6.55 18.60
C CYS A 302 12.02 7.93 19.30
N PRO A 303 12.22 9.06 18.59
CA PRO A 303 12.34 10.39 19.22
C PRO A 303 11.00 11.11 19.48
N GLY A 304 9.86 10.58 19.00
CA GLY A 304 8.57 11.26 19.11
C GLY A 304 8.04 11.34 20.54
N LYS A 305 7.45 12.48 20.94
CA LYS A 305 6.77 12.65 22.25
C LYS A 305 5.69 11.59 22.52
N ASN A 306 5.08 11.08 21.44
CA ASN A 306 4.05 10.03 21.50
C ASN A 306 4.61 8.61 21.27
N ASP A 307 5.89 8.44 20.93
CA ASP A 307 6.54 7.12 20.81
C ASP A 307 6.92 6.55 22.18
N THR A 308 5.93 6.40 23.04
CA THR A 308 6.07 5.80 24.37
C THR A 308 5.21 4.55 24.47
N ILE A 309 5.71 3.56 25.21
CA ILE A 309 4.97 2.33 25.51
C ILE A 309 4.77 2.27 27.02
N SER A 310 3.51 2.15 27.43
CA SER A 310 3.10 1.93 28.82
C SER A 310 2.74 0.47 29.04
N ARG A 311 3.29 -0.16 30.08
CA ARG A 311 2.90 -1.52 30.48
C ARG A 311 3.09 -1.71 31.99
N HIS A 312 2.07 -2.22 32.68
CA HIS A 312 2.07 -2.39 34.15
C HIS A 312 2.45 -1.09 34.89
N GLY A 313 1.80 0.03 34.56
CA GLY A 313 2.09 1.36 35.11
C GLY A 313 3.36 2.04 34.58
N LEU A 314 4.37 1.28 34.15
CA LEU A 314 5.64 1.82 33.66
C LEU A 314 5.52 2.33 32.22
N LYS A 315 5.70 3.64 32.04
CA LYS A 315 5.85 4.30 30.73
C LYS A 315 7.34 4.42 30.37
N LYS A 316 7.72 3.99 29.17
CA LYS A 316 9.10 4.07 28.65
C LYS A 316 9.11 4.55 27.20
N GLN A 317 10.18 5.23 26.80
CA GLN A 317 10.40 5.59 25.40
C GLN A 317 10.59 4.32 24.55
N LYS A 318 9.93 4.27 23.41
CA LYS A 318 9.94 3.14 22.49
C LYS A 318 11.30 3.03 21.79
N ARG A 319 11.74 1.79 21.60
CA ARG A 319 12.89 1.44 20.75
C ARG A 319 12.48 0.41 19.70
N LEU A 320 13.13 0.40 18.55
CA LEU A 320 12.90 -0.55 17.45
C LEU A 320 14.14 -1.40 17.21
N LEU A 321 14.01 -2.73 17.25
CA LEU A 321 15.12 -3.66 16.95
C LEU A 321 15.69 -3.38 15.54
N THR A 322 17.02 -3.31 15.44
CA THR A 322 17.72 -3.04 14.17
C THR A 322 17.75 -4.25 13.22
N ASP A 323 17.66 -5.46 13.77
CA ASP A 323 17.62 -6.74 13.06
C ASP A 323 16.63 -7.70 13.77
N THR A 324 16.42 -8.89 13.20
CA THR A 324 15.63 -9.95 13.80
C THR A 324 16.18 -10.35 15.16
N LEU A 325 15.29 -10.69 16.09
CA LEU A 325 15.64 -11.11 17.44
C LEU A 325 16.55 -12.37 17.47
N LYS A 326 16.52 -13.19 16.40
CA LYS A 326 17.40 -14.35 16.21
C LYS A 326 18.84 -13.94 15.89
N ASN A 327 19.03 -12.98 14.99
CA ASN A 327 20.37 -12.48 14.66
C ASN A 327 20.97 -11.69 15.84
N LEU A 328 20.15 -10.89 16.53
CA LEU A 328 20.56 -10.20 17.75
C LEU A 328 20.90 -11.16 18.90
N HIS A 329 20.27 -12.34 18.97
CA HIS A 329 20.68 -13.40 19.91
C HIS A 329 22.03 -14.01 19.55
N LEU A 330 22.32 -14.24 18.26
CA LEU A 330 23.65 -14.67 17.81
C LEU A 330 24.73 -13.61 18.14
N LYS A 331 24.44 -12.33 17.91
CA LYS A 331 25.33 -11.21 18.28
C LYS A 331 25.54 -11.11 19.79
N TYR A 332 24.52 -11.37 20.61
CA TYR A 332 24.63 -11.44 22.08
C TYR A 332 25.57 -12.57 22.52
N LEU A 333 25.45 -13.76 21.93
CA LEU A 333 26.36 -14.87 22.23
C LEU A 333 27.81 -14.58 21.79
N GLY A 334 27.99 -13.82 20.70
CA GLY A 334 29.30 -13.38 20.24
C GLY A 334 29.94 -12.23 21.05
N SER A 335 29.19 -11.53 21.92
CA SER A 335 29.68 -10.34 22.64
C SER A 335 30.22 -10.64 24.06
N GLY A 336 30.68 -11.87 24.32
CA GLY A 336 31.22 -12.27 25.64
C GLY A 336 30.20 -12.30 26.78
N GLU A 337 28.90 -12.27 26.48
CA GLU A 337 27.83 -12.28 27.48
C GLU A 337 27.56 -13.68 28.06
N PRO A 338 27.03 -13.82 29.29
CA PRO A 338 26.68 -15.11 29.86
C PRO A 338 25.68 -15.87 28.98
N PRO A 339 25.98 -17.12 28.56
CA PRO A 339 25.19 -17.82 27.56
C PRO A 339 23.76 -18.11 28.04
N ILE A 340 22.82 -17.91 27.12
CA ILE A 340 21.38 -18.08 27.32
C ILE A 340 20.73 -18.62 26.04
N SER A 341 19.67 -19.41 26.18
CA SER A 341 18.88 -19.89 25.05
C SER A 341 18.12 -18.75 24.35
N TYR A 342 17.83 -18.94 23.05
CA TYR A 342 17.00 -18.00 22.29
C TYR A 342 15.62 -17.75 22.93
N SER A 343 15.03 -18.78 23.53
CA SER A 343 13.76 -18.68 24.28
C SER A 343 13.88 -17.81 25.53
N THR A 344 14.98 -17.93 26.28
CA THR A 344 15.26 -17.12 27.48
C THR A 344 15.56 -15.67 27.09
N PHE A 345 16.39 -15.43 26.07
CA PHE A 345 16.66 -14.10 25.51
C PHE A 345 15.35 -13.41 25.06
N SER A 346 14.52 -14.12 24.31
CA SER A 346 13.22 -13.62 23.84
C SER A 346 12.24 -13.29 24.97
N ARG A 347 12.27 -14.06 26.08
CA ARG A 347 11.48 -13.82 27.30
C ARG A 347 12.02 -12.66 28.14
N MET A 348 13.34 -12.45 28.16
CA MET A 348 14.00 -11.38 28.90
C MET A 348 13.99 -10.02 28.18
N LYS A 349 13.75 -10.01 26.86
CA LYS A 349 13.57 -8.81 26.03
C LYS A 349 12.63 -7.79 26.69
N PRO A 350 13.04 -6.53 26.92
CA PRO A 350 12.17 -5.51 27.50
C PRO A 350 10.96 -5.21 26.60
N PHE A 351 9.87 -4.71 27.20
CA PHE A 351 8.62 -4.48 26.47
C PHE A 351 8.66 -3.22 25.59
N TRP A 352 9.50 -2.24 25.92
CA TRP A 352 9.66 -1.00 25.16
C TRP A 352 10.55 -1.15 23.93
N VAL A 353 11.40 -2.19 23.88
CA VAL A 353 12.14 -2.59 22.67
C VAL A 353 11.23 -3.49 21.82
N THR A 354 10.74 -2.97 20.70
CA THR A 354 9.74 -3.60 19.83
C THR A 354 10.32 -3.95 18.46
N GLN A 355 9.65 -4.83 17.71
CA GLN A 355 9.99 -5.07 16.30
C GLN A 355 9.50 -3.88 15.45
N PRO A 356 10.20 -3.48 14.37
CA PRO A 356 9.66 -2.58 13.37
C PRO A 356 8.31 -3.09 12.86
N ASN A 357 7.27 -2.25 12.95
CA ASN A 357 5.96 -2.59 12.39
C ASN A 357 6.04 -2.52 10.86
N VAL A 358 5.66 -3.59 10.15
CA VAL A 358 5.63 -3.64 8.68
C VAL A 358 4.76 -2.52 8.10
N ASN A 359 3.71 -2.10 8.82
CA ASN A 359 2.83 -1.00 8.42
C ASN A 359 3.45 0.39 8.65
N ALA A 360 4.57 0.48 9.36
CA ALA A 360 5.36 1.70 9.56
C ALA A 360 6.58 1.80 8.63
N ARG A 361 6.68 0.92 7.61
CA ARG A 361 7.69 1.03 6.55
C ARG A 361 7.40 2.24 5.65
N ASN A 362 8.45 2.94 5.22
CA ASN A 362 8.32 4.03 4.25
C ASN A 362 7.90 3.47 2.88
N THR A 363 6.63 3.68 2.50
CA THR A 363 6.08 3.36 1.16
C THR A 363 5.99 4.62 0.29
N CYS A 364 5.91 4.42 -1.03
CA CYS A 364 5.75 5.50 -2.03
C CYS A 364 6.76 6.64 -1.82
N LEU A 365 8.05 6.29 -1.92
CA LEU A 365 9.17 7.23 -1.87
C LEU A 365 9.51 7.72 -3.29
N CYS A 366 9.97 8.96 -3.41
CA CYS A 366 10.47 9.48 -4.67
C CYS A 366 11.79 8.78 -5.06
N GLU A 367 11.79 8.08 -6.20
CA GLU A 367 12.95 7.37 -6.78
C GLU A 367 14.22 8.22 -6.83
N LYS A 368 14.11 9.49 -7.24
CA LYS A 368 15.25 10.43 -7.33
C LYS A 368 15.88 10.71 -5.96
N HIS A 369 15.06 10.90 -4.93
CA HIS A 369 15.53 11.19 -3.57
C HIS A 369 16.11 9.95 -2.89
N GLU A 370 15.46 8.79 -3.01
CA GLU A 370 15.96 7.53 -2.45
C GLU A 370 17.25 7.10 -3.18
N ASN A 371 17.35 7.24 -4.51
CA ASN A 371 18.61 6.92 -5.22
C ASN A 371 19.75 7.89 -4.87
N MET A 372 19.50 9.21 -4.80
CA MET A 372 20.51 10.18 -4.35
C MET A 372 20.99 9.86 -2.91
N LYS A 373 20.06 9.53 -2.01
CA LYS A 373 20.38 9.10 -0.64
C LYS A 373 21.26 7.85 -0.64
N LEU A 374 20.93 6.81 -1.43
CA LEU A 374 21.70 5.56 -1.45
C LEU A 374 23.11 5.72 -2.07
N LEU A 375 23.29 6.68 -2.98
CA LEU A 375 24.62 7.10 -3.45
C LEU A 375 25.42 7.73 -2.30
N ILE A 376 24.85 8.75 -1.63
CA ILE A 376 25.49 9.43 -0.48
C ILE A 376 25.85 8.45 0.65
N GLU A 377 24.91 7.59 1.05
CA GLU A 377 25.16 6.53 2.05
C GLU A 377 26.28 5.58 1.63
N SER A 378 26.46 5.33 0.34
CA SER A 378 27.56 4.50 -0.18
C SER A 378 28.89 5.24 -0.17
N MET A 379 28.91 6.47 -0.68
CA MET A 379 30.11 7.32 -0.73
C MET A 379 30.63 7.59 0.69
N LYS A 380 29.74 7.91 1.64
CA LYS A 380 30.10 8.10 3.05
C LYS A 380 30.62 6.83 3.72
N ARG A 381 30.00 5.67 3.46
CA ARG A 381 30.45 4.37 4.01
C ARG A 381 31.85 3.99 3.53
N ASN A 382 32.17 4.32 2.28
CA ASN A 382 33.50 4.12 1.69
C ASN A 382 34.43 5.34 1.90
N ARG A 383 34.09 6.24 2.83
CA ARG A 383 34.85 7.45 3.22
C ARG A 383 35.14 8.46 2.11
N LEU A 384 34.49 8.37 0.94
CA LEU A 384 34.76 9.27 -0.21
C LEU A 384 34.36 10.74 0.07
N ILE A 385 33.36 10.97 0.94
CA ILE A 385 32.79 12.30 1.25
C ILE A 385 32.62 12.51 2.76
N LYS A 386 32.52 13.76 3.19
CA LYS A 386 32.35 14.15 4.61
C LYS A 386 30.88 14.07 5.01
N GLU A 387 29.99 14.40 4.08
CA GLU A 387 28.54 14.46 4.17
C GLU A 387 27.89 13.09 4.37
N ASN A 388 26.80 13.02 5.14
CA ASN A 388 26.07 11.80 5.45
C ASN A 388 24.62 11.82 4.93
N THR A 389 24.04 13.00 4.75
CA THR A 389 22.65 13.20 4.30
C THR A 389 22.54 14.12 3.08
N ILE A 390 21.39 14.06 2.39
CA ILE A 390 21.03 15.02 1.34
C ILE A 390 21.05 16.47 1.88
N SER A 391 20.66 16.71 3.14
CA SER A 391 20.69 18.06 3.71
C SER A 391 22.12 18.57 3.89
N ASP A 392 23.08 17.69 4.15
CA ASP A 392 24.50 18.04 4.32
C ASP A 392 25.07 18.43 2.95
N VAL A 393 24.88 17.58 1.94
CA VAL A 393 25.26 17.82 0.53
C VAL A 393 24.68 19.12 0.00
N LEU A 394 23.39 19.40 0.28
CA LEU A 394 22.77 20.67 -0.09
C LEU A 394 23.36 21.87 0.66
N SER A 395 23.86 21.70 1.88
CA SER A 395 24.47 22.77 2.67
C SER A 395 25.90 23.09 2.22
N SER A 396 26.68 22.09 1.80
CA SER A 396 27.98 22.30 1.14
C SER A 396 27.80 23.03 -0.20
N LEU A 397 26.83 22.62 -1.01
CA LEU A 397 26.62 23.11 -2.38
C LEU A 397 25.89 24.46 -2.51
N CYS A 398 25.15 24.91 -1.49
CA CYS A 398 24.28 26.08 -1.55
C CYS A 398 24.53 27.07 -0.40
N CYS A 399 24.36 28.38 -0.63
CA CYS A 399 24.33 29.36 0.48
C CYS A 399 23.16 29.12 1.44
N SER A 400 22.04 28.63 0.91
CA SER A 400 20.95 28.05 1.69
C SER A 400 20.29 26.95 0.85
N LYS A 401 20.04 25.78 1.46
CA LYS A 401 19.27 24.68 0.87
C LYS A 401 17.86 25.07 0.43
N ASP A 402 17.37 26.20 0.94
CA ASP A 402 16.03 26.73 0.71
C ASP A 402 15.98 27.84 -0.35
N ASN A 403 17.12 28.36 -0.81
CA ASN A 403 17.18 29.39 -1.86
C ASN A 403 17.11 28.75 -3.26
N ILE A 404 16.19 29.22 -4.10
CA ILE A 404 15.91 28.64 -5.43
C ILE A 404 17.10 28.85 -6.38
N ASP A 405 17.73 30.02 -6.36
CA ASP A 405 18.84 30.39 -7.25
C ASP A 405 20.12 29.57 -6.97
N CYS A 406 20.32 29.20 -5.70
CA CYS A 406 21.37 28.29 -5.25
C CYS A 406 21.16 26.89 -5.83
N LEU A 407 19.95 26.34 -5.69
CA LEU A 407 19.59 25.03 -6.24
C LEU A 407 19.58 25.03 -7.78
N GLN A 408 19.22 26.14 -8.43
CA GLN A 408 19.35 26.32 -9.88
C GLN A 408 20.81 26.53 -10.35
N ARG A 409 21.75 26.72 -9.41
CA ARG A 409 23.18 27.00 -9.66
C ARG A 409 23.45 28.30 -10.42
N VAL A 410 22.55 29.28 -10.30
CA VAL A 410 22.70 30.64 -10.85
C VAL A 410 23.12 31.67 -9.79
N CYS A 411 22.96 31.36 -8.49
CA CYS A 411 23.44 32.20 -7.39
C CYS A 411 24.95 32.48 -7.50
N SER A 412 25.32 33.77 -7.57
CA SER A 412 26.70 34.26 -7.68
C SER A 412 27.64 33.66 -6.63
N SER A 413 27.18 33.54 -5.38
CA SER A 413 27.97 33.14 -4.22
C SER A 413 28.16 31.61 -4.03
N CYS A 414 27.42 30.77 -4.76
CA CYS A 414 27.58 29.31 -4.65
C CYS A 414 27.56 28.51 -5.96
N LYS A 415 27.37 29.15 -7.13
CA LYS A 415 27.40 28.50 -8.46
C LYS A 415 28.62 27.59 -8.70
N ASN A 416 29.75 27.87 -8.05
CA ASN A 416 31.02 27.14 -8.18
C ASN A 416 31.33 26.16 -7.03
N ARG A 417 30.52 26.09 -5.95
CA ARG A 417 30.78 25.17 -4.82
C ARG A 417 30.59 23.71 -5.24
N HIS A 418 31.53 22.84 -4.93
CA HIS A 418 31.47 21.40 -5.20
C HIS A 418 31.45 20.61 -3.87
N ILE A 419 31.55 19.28 -3.94
CA ILE A 419 31.77 18.42 -2.77
C ILE A 419 33.27 18.08 -2.73
N ASP A 420 33.88 18.16 -1.56
CA ASP A 420 35.26 17.73 -1.36
C ASP A 420 35.32 16.20 -1.31
N TYR A 421 36.07 15.59 -2.24
CA TYR A 421 36.37 14.16 -2.18
C TYR A 421 37.63 13.92 -1.36
N GLN A 422 37.59 12.90 -0.48
CA GLN A 422 38.77 12.38 0.23
C GLN A 422 39.54 11.41 -0.67
N GLU A 423 40.78 11.10 -0.30
CA GLU A 423 41.60 10.10 -1.01
C GLU A 423 40.96 8.71 -1.02
N PHE A 424 41.10 8.00 -2.15
CA PHE A 424 40.56 6.65 -2.33
C PHE A 424 41.43 5.79 -3.25
N ASN A 425 41.54 4.49 -2.95
CA ASN A 425 42.08 3.53 -3.91
C ASN A 425 40.98 3.21 -4.96
N ASN A 426 41.25 3.53 -6.23
CA ASN A 426 40.29 3.37 -7.33
C ASN A 426 40.27 1.95 -7.96
N GLU A 427 41.14 1.05 -7.52
CA GLU A 427 41.22 -0.34 -8.00
C GLU A 427 40.20 -1.25 -7.32
N VAL A 428 39.88 -0.94 -6.05
CA VAL A 428 38.96 -1.72 -5.22
C VAL A 428 37.50 -1.38 -5.56
N ASN A 429 36.77 -2.35 -6.12
CA ASN A 429 35.35 -2.19 -6.41
C ASN A 429 34.50 -2.04 -5.13
N ILE A 430 33.72 -0.97 -5.06
CA ILE A 430 32.80 -0.67 -3.96
C ILE A 430 31.34 -0.97 -4.33
N ALA A 431 30.55 -1.37 -3.34
CA ALA A 431 29.14 -1.72 -3.55
C ALA A 431 28.18 -0.59 -3.14
N TYR A 432 27.27 -0.22 -4.03
CA TYR A 432 26.12 0.65 -3.74
C TYR A 432 24.80 -0.02 -4.09
N TRP A 433 23.70 0.58 -3.62
CA TRP A 433 22.33 0.17 -3.95
C TRP A 433 21.64 1.27 -4.78
N GLY A 434 20.74 0.87 -5.67
CA GLY A 434 19.87 1.82 -6.39
C GLY A 434 18.59 1.15 -6.89
N TRP A 435 17.51 1.91 -7.00
CA TRP A 435 16.31 1.50 -7.72
C TRP A 435 16.56 1.68 -9.22
N GLU A 436 16.44 0.58 -9.96
CA GLU A 436 16.67 0.51 -11.41
C GLU A 436 15.42 -0.03 -12.12
N LYS A 437 15.28 0.31 -13.41
CA LYS A 437 14.13 -0.04 -14.26
C LYS A 437 14.55 -1.06 -15.32
N ASN A 438 14.43 -2.33 -14.99
CA ASN A 438 14.90 -3.43 -15.81
C ASN A 438 13.77 -3.96 -16.71
N LYS A 439 14.07 -4.21 -17.99
CA LYS A 439 13.13 -4.90 -18.90
C LYS A 439 13.16 -6.40 -18.58
N SER A 440 12.05 -6.94 -18.10
CA SER A 440 11.84 -8.39 -17.96
C SER A 440 10.98 -8.90 -19.11
N ILE A 441 11.52 -9.80 -19.93
CA ILE A 441 10.77 -10.53 -20.96
C ILE A 441 10.08 -11.73 -20.29
N TYR A 442 8.83 -11.99 -20.64
CA TYR A 442 8.08 -13.16 -20.20
C TYR A 442 7.12 -13.63 -21.30
N VAL A 443 6.98 -14.95 -21.45
CA VAL A 443 6.02 -15.53 -22.39
C VAL A 443 4.63 -15.56 -21.75
N LYS A 444 3.62 -15.03 -22.44
CA LYS A 444 2.20 -15.19 -22.08
C LYS A 444 1.40 -15.56 -23.32
N ASN A 445 0.75 -16.73 -23.30
CA ASN A 445 0.00 -17.30 -24.42
C ASN A 445 0.89 -17.48 -25.68
N ASN A 446 2.09 -18.04 -25.50
CA ASN A 446 3.13 -18.21 -26.53
C ASN A 446 3.62 -16.92 -27.24
N VAL A 447 3.18 -15.74 -26.80
CA VAL A 447 3.70 -14.45 -27.25
C VAL A 447 4.68 -13.92 -26.21
N GLU A 448 5.88 -13.52 -26.63
CA GLU A 448 6.81 -12.77 -25.77
C GLU A 448 6.25 -11.39 -25.46
N LYS A 449 6.26 -11.00 -24.19
CA LYS A 449 5.90 -9.65 -23.75
C LYS A 449 7.00 -9.11 -22.85
N SER A 450 7.37 -7.86 -23.07
CA SER A 450 8.27 -7.15 -22.16
C SER A 450 7.45 -6.36 -21.13
N ALA A 451 7.86 -6.43 -19.87
CA ALA A 451 7.40 -5.53 -18.81
C ALA A 451 8.61 -4.78 -18.24
N ILE A 452 8.38 -3.56 -17.77
CA ILE A 452 9.38 -2.81 -16.99
C ILE A 452 9.17 -3.19 -15.52
N LYS A 453 10.17 -3.86 -14.95
CA LYS A 453 10.23 -4.21 -13.52
C LYS A 453 11.11 -3.17 -12.81
N VAL A 454 10.59 -2.57 -11.75
CA VAL A 454 11.36 -1.68 -10.87
C VAL A 454 11.88 -2.50 -9.69
N GLU A 455 13.18 -2.48 -9.43
CA GLU A 455 13.78 -3.26 -8.35
C GLU A 455 15.03 -2.58 -7.75
N LYS A 456 15.32 -2.87 -6.47
CA LYS A 456 16.48 -2.32 -5.76
C LYS A 456 17.68 -3.23 -5.98
N VAL A 457 18.55 -2.84 -6.91
CA VAL A 457 19.73 -3.58 -7.36
C VAL A 457 20.95 -3.20 -6.51
N ARG A 458 21.83 -4.16 -6.22
CA ARG A 458 23.18 -3.90 -5.70
C ARG A 458 24.16 -3.94 -6.87
N ARG A 459 24.93 -2.86 -7.05
CA ARG A 459 25.95 -2.72 -8.10
C ARG A 459 27.33 -2.61 -7.46
N TRP A 460 28.33 -3.17 -8.13
CA TRP A 460 29.75 -3.03 -7.80
C TRP A 460 30.41 -2.18 -8.89
N VAL A 461 31.15 -1.14 -8.50
CA VAL A 461 31.81 -0.18 -9.41
C VAL A 461 33.10 0.34 -8.77
N LYS A 462 33.99 0.93 -9.56
CA LYS A 462 35.14 1.68 -9.04
C LYS A 462 34.67 2.98 -8.34
N PRO A 463 35.36 3.46 -7.29
CA PRO A 463 35.02 4.70 -6.59
C PRO A 463 34.86 5.92 -7.51
N LEU A 464 35.75 6.11 -8.49
CA LEU A 464 35.67 7.21 -9.44
C LEU A 464 34.39 7.17 -10.29
N ASP A 465 33.89 5.99 -10.64
CA ASP A 465 32.65 5.84 -11.41
C ASP A 465 31.40 6.03 -10.55
N LEU A 466 31.49 5.79 -9.23
CA LEU A 466 30.46 6.19 -8.27
C LEU A 466 30.40 7.72 -8.11
N ILE A 467 31.56 8.38 -8.06
CA ILE A 467 31.68 9.85 -8.00
C ILE A 467 31.06 10.49 -9.25
N LYS A 468 31.49 10.08 -10.46
CA LYS A 468 30.89 10.56 -11.72
C LYS A 468 29.37 10.37 -11.73
N LYS A 469 28.87 9.20 -11.34
CA LYS A 469 27.42 8.92 -11.27
C LYS A 469 26.68 9.82 -10.28
N PHE A 470 27.31 10.20 -9.17
CA PHE A 470 26.76 11.18 -8.23
C PHE A 470 26.69 12.57 -8.89
N GLU A 471 27.77 13.05 -9.51
CA GLU A 471 27.86 14.35 -10.17
C GLU A 471 26.89 14.49 -11.35
N ASP A 472 26.83 13.50 -12.24
CA ASP A 472 25.86 13.40 -13.34
C ASP A 472 24.41 13.47 -12.83
N SER A 473 24.14 12.84 -11.68
CA SER A 473 22.80 12.84 -11.07
C SER A 473 22.47 14.14 -10.33
N LEU A 474 23.48 14.93 -9.95
CA LEU A 474 23.32 16.10 -9.08
C LEU A 474 22.53 17.23 -9.76
N LYS A 475 22.86 17.60 -11.00
CA LYS A 475 22.15 18.66 -11.73
C LYS A 475 20.67 18.31 -12.03
N PRO A 476 20.33 17.08 -12.47
CA PRO A 476 18.94 16.62 -12.53
C PRO A 476 18.24 16.57 -11.16
N PHE A 477 18.94 16.18 -10.09
CA PHE A 477 18.40 16.11 -8.73
C PHE A 477 18.07 17.49 -8.16
N LEU A 478 19.00 18.45 -8.22
CA LEU A 478 18.80 19.82 -7.77
C LEU A 478 17.61 20.48 -8.48
N LYS A 479 17.49 20.31 -9.81
CA LYS A 479 16.32 20.78 -10.58
C LYS A 479 15.01 20.14 -10.10
N HIS A 480 15.02 18.86 -9.75
CA HIS A 480 13.87 18.17 -9.19
C HIS A 480 13.48 18.72 -7.80
N CYS A 481 14.46 19.07 -6.95
CA CYS A 481 14.21 19.77 -5.68
C CYS A 481 13.61 21.18 -5.90
N VAL A 482 14.13 21.96 -6.87
CA VAL A 482 13.55 23.26 -7.27
C VAL A 482 12.10 23.12 -7.68
N ASN A 483 11.81 22.16 -8.58
CA ASN A 483 10.45 21.93 -9.07
C ASN A 483 9.50 21.61 -7.90
N ASN A 484 9.86 20.63 -7.07
CA ASN A 484 9.07 20.23 -5.91
C ASN A 484 8.81 21.41 -4.96
N LYS A 485 9.85 22.19 -4.64
CA LYS A 485 9.71 23.36 -3.76
C LYS A 485 8.80 24.44 -4.36
N ASN A 486 8.99 24.81 -5.64
CA ASN A 486 8.12 25.80 -6.29
C ASN A 486 6.66 25.32 -6.34
N GLN A 487 6.40 24.03 -6.60
CA GLN A 487 5.03 23.49 -6.61
C GLN A 487 4.37 23.58 -5.23
N ASN A 488 5.08 23.12 -4.19
CA ASN A 488 4.55 23.15 -2.82
C ASN A 488 4.35 24.59 -2.31
N GLN A 489 5.26 25.52 -2.66
CA GLN A 489 5.10 26.94 -2.34
C GLN A 489 3.91 27.57 -3.09
N ALA A 490 3.74 27.28 -4.39
CA ALA A 490 2.60 27.77 -5.16
C ALA A 490 1.26 27.24 -4.61
N PHE A 491 1.17 25.96 -4.26
CA PHE A 491 -0.03 25.38 -3.65
C PHE A 491 -0.32 25.95 -2.26
N LYS A 492 0.72 26.17 -1.43
CA LYS A 492 0.59 26.81 -0.12
C LYS A 492 0.02 28.22 -0.25
N THR A 493 0.68 29.10 -1.01
CA THR A 493 0.27 30.50 -1.13
C THR A 493 -1.05 30.67 -1.86
N LEU A 494 -1.42 29.75 -2.76
CA LEU A 494 -2.75 29.68 -3.36
C LEU A 494 -3.86 29.39 -2.33
N LYS A 495 -3.61 28.49 -1.37
CA LYS A 495 -4.54 28.24 -0.25
C LYS A 495 -4.64 29.43 0.70
N GLU A 496 -3.53 30.10 0.99
CA GLU A 496 -3.50 31.27 1.87
C GLU A 496 -4.27 32.46 1.27
N ASN A 497 -4.07 32.74 -0.03
CA ASN A 497 -4.61 33.92 -0.71
C ASN A 497 -5.94 33.69 -1.48
N MET A 498 -6.58 32.53 -1.28
CA MET A 498 -7.86 32.15 -1.91
C MET A 498 -8.97 33.18 -1.67
N THR A 499 -9.74 33.54 -2.69
CA THR A 499 -10.96 34.36 -2.61
C THR A 499 -12.24 33.52 -2.73
N THR A 500 -13.42 34.12 -2.62
CA THR A 500 -14.71 33.46 -2.87
C THR A 500 -14.93 33.09 -4.34
N GLU A 501 -14.15 33.62 -5.28
CA GLU A 501 -14.15 33.19 -6.69
C GLU A 501 -13.25 31.98 -6.97
N ASP A 502 -12.39 31.61 -6.03
CA ASP A 502 -11.35 30.59 -6.23
C ASP A 502 -11.75 29.26 -5.57
N CYS A 503 -11.74 28.17 -6.34
CA CYS A 503 -11.91 26.81 -5.84
C CYS A 503 -10.67 25.98 -6.17
N ILE A 504 -10.11 25.28 -5.20
CA ILE A 504 -9.00 24.34 -5.42
C ILE A 504 -9.51 22.92 -5.25
N ILE A 505 -9.32 22.06 -6.24
CA ILE A 505 -9.48 20.60 -6.08
C ILE A 505 -8.13 19.91 -6.08
N GLN A 506 -7.86 19.10 -5.06
CA GLN A 506 -6.75 18.17 -5.04
C GLN A 506 -7.27 16.77 -5.32
N ILE A 507 -6.84 16.16 -6.43
CA ILE A 507 -7.38 14.92 -6.98
C ILE A 507 -6.30 13.83 -7.06
N ASP A 508 -6.68 12.58 -6.78
CA ASP A 508 -5.87 11.40 -7.11
C ASP A 508 -6.74 10.13 -7.27
N PHE A 509 -6.19 9.09 -7.89
CA PHE A 509 -6.78 7.74 -7.87
C PHE A 509 -6.18 6.92 -6.72
N SER A 510 -6.98 6.69 -5.68
CA SER A 510 -6.64 5.71 -4.66
C SER A 510 -6.60 4.31 -5.30
N GLU A 511 -5.53 3.54 -4.99
CA GLU A 511 -5.44 2.11 -5.28
C GLU A 511 -6.78 1.39 -5.04
N ASN A 512 -7.25 0.65 -6.06
CA ASN A 512 -8.56 0.00 -6.12
C ASN A 512 -8.93 -0.75 -4.83
N TYR A 513 -10.15 -0.55 -4.36
CA TYR A 513 -10.69 -1.39 -3.31
C TYR A 513 -10.98 -2.79 -3.88
N ASN A 514 -10.37 -3.82 -3.29
CA ASN A 514 -10.66 -5.21 -3.61
C ASN A 514 -11.83 -5.66 -2.74
N ALA A 515 -12.88 -6.19 -3.36
CA ALA A 515 -14.03 -6.79 -2.69
C ALA A 515 -13.62 -7.86 -1.66
N LYS A 516 -14.36 -7.94 -0.56
CA LYS A 516 -14.09 -8.82 0.58
C LYS A 516 -15.39 -9.30 1.19
N TYR A 517 -15.37 -10.54 1.65
CA TYR A 517 -16.48 -11.13 2.42
C TYR A 517 -16.12 -11.08 3.90
N GLY A 518 -17.11 -10.94 4.77
CA GLY A 518 -16.94 -11.00 6.22
C GLY A 518 -16.34 -12.33 6.68
N SER A 519 -16.67 -13.41 5.96
CA SER A 519 -16.01 -14.71 6.09
C SER A 519 -15.63 -15.27 4.71
N GLU A 520 -14.38 -15.72 4.54
CA GLU A 520 -13.85 -16.17 3.25
C GLU A 520 -13.45 -17.65 3.25
N ILE A 521 -13.85 -18.37 2.21
CA ILE A 521 -13.38 -19.75 1.98
C ILE A 521 -11.92 -19.77 1.50
N GLN A 522 -11.19 -20.83 1.87
CA GLN A 522 -9.75 -20.96 1.61
C GLN A 522 -9.38 -20.77 0.12
N SER A 523 -10.20 -21.25 -0.81
CA SER A 523 -9.96 -21.13 -2.26
C SER A 523 -10.01 -19.68 -2.75
N LEU A 524 -10.90 -18.85 -2.19
CA LEU A 524 -10.99 -17.42 -2.49
C LEU A 524 -9.77 -16.69 -1.91
N HIS A 525 -9.46 -16.92 -0.64
CA HIS A 525 -8.36 -16.28 0.07
C HIS A 525 -6.99 -16.49 -0.60
N PHE A 526 -6.68 -17.72 -1.06
CA PHE A 526 -5.37 -18.07 -1.63
C PHE A 526 -5.30 -18.04 -3.17
N GLY A 527 -6.33 -17.56 -3.88
CA GLY A 527 -6.25 -17.50 -5.35
C GLY A 527 -7.54 -17.21 -6.13
N GLY A 528 -8.62 -16.77 -5.50
CA GLY A 528 -9.79 -16.28 -6.22
C GLY A 528 -9.57 -14.87 -6.76
N SER A 529 -10.10 -14.57 -7.96
CA SER A 529 -10.19 -13.19 -8.43
C SER A 529 -11.24 -12.46 -7.61
N ARG A 530 -10.88 -11.33 -7.01
CA ARG A 530 -11.83 -10.43 -6.33
C ARG A 530 -12.37 -9.44 -7.35
N GLN A 531 -13.64 -9.03 -7.18
CA GLN A 531 -14.11 -7.81 -7.82
C GLN A 531 -13.27 -6.63 -7.30
N GLN A 532 -13.03 -5.63 -8.15
CA GLN A 532 -12.38 -4.39 -7.76
C GLN A 532 -13.28 -3.20 -8.06
N PHE A 533 -13.03 -2.10 -7.35
CA PHE A 533 -13.69 -0.82 -7.55
C PHE A 533 -12.63 0.28 -7.55
N THR A 534 -12.70 1.16 -8.56
CA THR A 534 -11.85 2.35 -8.66
C THR A 534 -12.40 3.45 -7.76
N LEU A 535 -11.50 4.15 -7.06
CA LEU A 535 -11.82 5.23 -6.13
C LEU A 535 -11.06 6.49 -6.56
N HIS A 536 -11.74 7.41 -7.25
CA HIS A 536 -11.17 8.73 -7.57
C HIS A 536 -11.49 9.70 -6.43
N THR A 537 -10.49 10.01 -5.62
CA THR A 537 -10.65 10.79 -4.38
C THR A 537 -10.28 12.25 -4.61
N VAL A 538 -11.08 13.14 -4.02
CA VAL A 538 -10.96 14.58 -4.20
C VAL A 538 -11.11 15.28 -2.86
N VAL A 539 -10.30 16.33 -2.66
CA VAL A 539 -10.50 17.31 -1.58
C VAL A 539 -10.68 18.68 -2.21
N ILE A 540 -11.86 19.26 -2.00
CA ILE A 540 -12.31 20.56 -2.51
C ILE A 540 -12.06 21.60 -1.42
N TYR A 541 -11.41 22.71 -1.76
CA TYR A 541 -11.15 23.85 -0.87
C TYR A 541 -11.78 25.11 -1.48
N PHE A 542 -12.59 25.82 -0.69
CA PHE A 542 -13.39 26.96 -1.14
C PHE A 542 -13.66 27.94 0.01
N LYS A 543 -14.22 29.12 -0.31
CA LYS A 543 -14.70 30.09 0.67
C LYS A 543 -16.12 30.53 0.33
N LEU A 544 -16.93 30.75 1.36
CA LEU A 544 -18.21 31.45 1.28
C LEU A 544 -18.08 32.75 2.10
N ASN A 545 -18.74 33.83 1.67
CA ASN A 545 -19.02 35.04 2.46
C ASN A 545 -17.89 35.55 3.40
N ASN A 546 -16.65 35.62 2.89
CA ASN A 546 -15.43 36.01 3.63
C ASN A 546 -15.05 35.14 4.85
N GLU A 547 -15.62 33.95 4.99
CA GLU A 547 -15.25 32.97 6.02
C GLU A 547 -13.82 32.40 5.83
N THR A 548 -13.38 31.65 6.84
CA THR A 548 -12.21 30.76 6.74
C THR A 548 -12.38 29.71 5.62
N CYS A 549 -11.25 29.23 5.07
CA CYS A 549 -11.26 28.23 4.00
C CYS A 549 -12.00 26.96 4.43
N LYS A 550 -13.17 26.71 3.84
CA LYS A 550 -13.94 25.47 3.99
C LYS A 550 -13.30 24.37 3.14
N THR A 551 -13.49 23.13 3.57
CA THR A 551 -12.92 21.93 2.93
C THR A 551 -13.98 20.84 2.87
N GLN A 552 -14.30 20.35 1.67
CA GLN A 552 -15.21 19.23 1.44
C GLN A 552 -14.42 18.04 0.88
N SER A 553 -14.60 16.86 1.45
CA SER A 553 -14.05 15.62 0.86
C SER A 553 -15.09 14.95 -0.03
N PHE A 554 -14.64 14.43 -1.16
CA PHE A 554 -15.49 13.84 -2.20
C PHE A 554 -14.81 12.58 -2.77
N CYS A 555 -15.59 11.60 -3.21
CA CYS A 555 -15.09 10.46 -3.96
C CYS A 555 -16.11 10.00 -5.00
N THR A 556 -15.69 9.91 -6.27
CA THR A 556 -16.43 9.11 -7.25
C THR A 556 -15.94 7.66 -7.21
N VAL A 557 -16.87 6.71 -7.31
CA VAL A 557 -16.57 5.26 -7.27
C VAL A 557 -17.09 4.57 -8.54
N SER A 558 -16.34 3.60 -9.07
CA SER A 558 -16.71 2.90 -10.31
C SER A 558 -16.37 1.40 -10.28
N THR A 559 -17.13 0.63 -11.04
CA THR A 559 -16.80 -0.75 -11.43
C THR A 559 -15.75 -0.80 -12.56
N SER A 560 -15.61 0.30 -13.33
CA SER A 560 -14.59 0.43 -14.37
C SER A 560 -13.21 0.56 -13.73
N LEU A 561 -12.27 -0.31 -14.11
CA LEU A 561 -10.89 -0.32 -13.57
C LEU A 561 -9.95 0.59 -14.37
N ARG A 562 -10.52 1.54 -15.11
CA ARG A 562 -9.82 2.49 -15.98
C ARG A 562 -9.37 3.70 -15.18
N HIS A 563 -8.20 4.23 -15.55
CA HIS A 563 -7.59 5.41 -14.94
C HIS A 563 -7.04 6.38 -16.00
N ASP A 564 -7.39 6.15 -17.26
CA ASP A 564 -6.96 6.95 -18.40
C ASP A 564 -7.74 8.27 -18.51
N ALA A 565 -7.40 9.10 -19.49
CA ALA A 565 -7.96 10.45 -19.60
C ALA A 565 -9.49 10.47 -19.75
N ALA A 566 -10.10 9.47 -20.39
CA ALA A 566 -11.57 9.33 -20.45
C ALA A 566 -12.18 9.05 -19.07
N ALA A 567 -11.56 8.15 -18.29
CA ALA A 567 -11.97 7.91 -16.91
C ALA A 567 -11.81 9.17 -16.04
N VAL A 568 -10.68 9.90 -16.15
CA VAL A 568 -10.48 11.18 -15.45
C VAL A 568 -11.58 12.19 -15.81
N TRP A 569 -11.96 12.30 -17.09
CA TRP A 569 -13.03 13.20 -17.53
C TRP A 569 -14.38 12.81 -16.90
N ALA A 570 -14.78 11.53 -16.98
CA ALA A 570 -16.01 11.06 -16.37
C ALA A 570 -16.03 11.26 -14.84
N HIS A 571 -14.92 10.94 -14.15
CA HIS A 571 -14.77 11.11 -12.71
C HIS A 571 -14.72 12.57 -12.22
N LEU A 572 -14.48 13.54 -13.11
CA LEU A 572 -14.53 14.97 -12.79
C LEU A 572 -15.91 15.60 -12.91
N ILE A 573 -16.84 15.03 -13.69
CA ILE A 573 -18.16 15.65 -13.94
C ILE A 573 -18.99 15.79 -12.64
N PRO A 574 -19.17 14.74 -11.80
CA PRO A 574 -19.85 14.88 -10.52
C PRO A 574 -19.16 15.86 -9.55
N VAL A 575 -17.84 16.02 -9.66
CA VAL A 575 -17.05 16.95 -8.84
C VAL A 575 -17.32 18.40 -9.25
N LEU A 576 -17.45 18.68 -10.56
CA LEU A 576 -17.82 20.00 -11.07
C LEU A 576 -19.25 20.38 -10.69
N GLN A 577 -20.18 19.42 -10.76
CA GLN A 577 -21.58 19.61 -10.36
C GLN A 577 -21.69 19.91 -8.85
N GLU A 578 -20.92 19.22 -8.00
CA GLU A 578 -20.85 19.54 -6.57
C GLU A 578 -20.31 20.95 -6.32
N ILE A 579 -19.28 21.40 -7.05
CA ILE A 579 -18.70 22.75 -6.91
C ILE A 579 -19.72 23.84 -7.25
N GLU A 580 -20.51 23.64 -8.30
CA GLU A 580 -21.61 24.54 -8.70
C GLU A 580 -22.69 24.66 -7.61
N ILE A 581 -22.92 23.60 -6.83
CA ILE A 581 -23.85 23.58 -5.68
C ILE A 581 -23.23 24.25 -4.44
N ILE A 582 -22.02 23.83 -4.02
CA ILE A 582 -21.45 24.24 -2.73
C ILE A 582 -20.72 25.58 -2.76
N ALA A 583 -20.37 26.09 -3.95
CA ALA A 583 -19.59 27.31 -4.11
C ALA A 583 -19.99 28.10 -5.38
N PRO A 584 -21.25 28.55 -5.53
CA PRO A 584 -21.80 29.12 -6.78
C PRO A 584 -21.19 30.47 -7.22
N LEU A 585 -20.31 31.08 -6.41
CA LEU A 585 -19.55 32.28 -6.78
C LEU A 585 -18.23 31.96 -7.51
N VAL A 586 -17.84 30.69 -7.59
CA VAL A 586 -16.54 30.27 -8.14
C VAL A 586 -16.43 30.57 -9.63
N ARG A 587 -15.36 31.30 -9.99
CA ARG A 587 -15.00 31.62 -11.38
C ARG A 587 -13.67 30.98 -11.79
N LYS A 588 -12.83 30.58 -10.84
CA LYS A 588 -11.47 30.07 -11.08
C LYS A 588 -11.27 28.72 -10.42
N LEU A 589 -11.13 27.67 -11.23
CA LEU A 589 -10.87 26.31 -10.75
C LEU A 589 -9.37 25.99 -10.83
N TYR A 590 -8.77 25.65 -9.70
CA TYR A 590 -7.38 25.21 -9.61
C TYR A 590 -7.35 23.70 -9.36
N VAL A 591 -6.94 22.93 -10.36
CA VAL A 591 -6.77 21.48 -10.24
C VAL A 591 -5.34 21.19 -9.79
N ILE A 592 -5.18 20.33 -8.78
CA ILE A 592 -3.88 19.86 -8.26
C ILE A 592 -3.87 18.33 -8.37
N SER A 593 -3.00 17.77 -9.21
CA SER A 593 -2.85 16.32 -9.39
C SER A 593 -1.37 15.90 -9.36
N ASP A 594 -1.08 14.62 -9.19
CA ASP A 594 0.24 14.10 -9.61
C ASP A 594 0.33 14.04 -11.15
N SER A 595 1.45 13.51 -11.60
CA SER A 595 2.06 13.58 -12.92
C SER A 595 2.13 12.27 -13.73
N PRO A 596 1.50 11.11 -13.37
CA PRO A 596 1.44 9.95 -14.25
C PRO A 596 0.94 10.29 -15.65
N SER A 597 1.71 9.95 -16.67
CA SER A 597 1.36 10.21 -18.07
C SER A 597 0.17 9.35 -18.54
N ALA A 598 -0.02 8.17 -17.95
CA ALA A 598 -1.20 7.33 -18.23
C ALA A 598 -2.52 7.96 -17.76
N GLN A 599 -2.48 8.87 -16.78
CA GLN A 599 -3.66 9.42 -16.11
C GLN A 599 -3.79 10.92 -16.40
N TYR A 600 -3.05 11.76 -15.66
CA TYR A 600 -3.24 13.21 -15.63
C TYR A 600 -2.31 14.03 -16.56
N ARG A 601 -1.07 13.59 -16.84
CA ARG A 601 -0.08 14.41 -17.58
C ARG A 601 0.09 13.94 -19.04
N ASN A 602 -0.95 14.10 -19.86
CA ASN A 602 -0.95 13.71 -21.28
C ASN A 602 -1.76 14.65 -22.21
N LYS A 603 -1.65 14.39 -23.52
CA LYS A 603 -2.30 15.16 -24.60
C LYS A 603 -3.82 15.24 -24.48
N ASN A 604 -4.46 14.18 -23.97
CA ASN A 604 -5.93 14.10 -23.86
C ASN A 604 -6.43 14.98 -22.71
N ILE A 605 -5.71 15.03 -21.58
CA ILE A 605 -6.03 15.93 -20.46
C ILE A 605 -5.89 17.40 -20.87
N LEU A 606 -4.90 17.75 -21.71
CA LEU A 606 -4.82 19.10 -22.28
C LEU A 606 -6.09 19.49 -23.05
N TYR A 607 -6.63 18.57 -23.86
CA TYR A 607 -7.92 18.78 -24.54
C TYR A 607 -9.09 18.85 -23.54
N ILE A 608 -9.18 17.93 -22.58
CA ILE A 608 -10.25 17.90 -21.57
C ILE A 608 -10.34 19.24 -20.80
N ILE A 609 -9.20 19.86 -20.48
CA ILE A 609 -9.15 21.17 -19.80
C ILE A 609 -9.93 22.26 -20.57
N THR A 610 -9.97 22.25 -21.91
CA THR A 610 -10.77 23.22 -22.68
C THR A 610 -12.25 22.84 -22.76
N GLN A 611 -12.62 21.61 -22.38
CA GLN A 611 -14.00 21.13 -22.38
C GLN A 611 -14.69 21.27 -21.01
N LEU A 612 -13.95 21.24 -19.89
CA LEU A 612 -14.55 21.22 -18.55
C LEU A 612 -15.51 22.38 -18.26
N SER A 613 -15.34 23.55 -18.90
CA SER A 613 -16.25 24.70 -18.72
C SER A 613 -17.64 24.51 -19.31
N SER A 614 -17.90 23.52 -20.17
CA SER A 614 -19.27 23.18 -20.60
C SER A 614 -20.05 22.44 -19.51
N TYR A 615 -19.35 21.81 -18.57
CA TYR A 615 -19.91 21.10 -17.41
C TYR A 615 -19.99 21.96 -16.14
N CYS A 616 -19.49 23.21 -16.20
CA CYS A 616 -19.60 24.19 -15.11
C CYS A 616 -19.49 25.61 -15.70
N PRO A 617 -20.59 26.16 -16.28
CA PRO A 617 -20.54 27.35 -17.15
C PRO A 617 -20.09 28.66 -16.47
N MET A 618 -20.14 28.70 -15.12
CA MET A 618 -19.64 29.80 -14.30
C MET A 618 -18.12 29.98 -14.36
N LEU A 619 -17.36 28.92 -14.70
CA LEU A 619 -15.90 28.97 -14.76
C LEU A 619 -15.43 29.89 -15.90
N THR A 620 -14.63 30.88 -15.54
CA THR A 620 -13.92 31.77 -16.47
C THR A 620 -12.47 31.33 -16.66
N HIS A 621 -11.87 30.65 -15.68
CA HIS A 621 -10.49 30.18 -15.69
C HIS A 621 -10.36 28.76 -15.13
N ILE A 622 -9.47 27.97 -15.74
CA ILE A 622 -9.08 26.64 -15.25
C ILE A 622 -7.56 26.56 -15.23
N ILE A 623 -6.99 26.27 -14.06
CA ILE A 623 -5.55 26.25 -13.79
C ILE A 623 -5.18 24.84 -13.31
N TRP A 624 -4.70 23.99 -14.22
CA TRP A 624 -4.23 22.65 -13.84
C TRP A 624 -2.76 22.71 -13.46
N ASN A 625 -2.44 22.40 -12.20
CA ASN A 625 -1.09 22.34 -11.67
C ASN A 625 -0.73 20.88 -11.39
N TYR A 626 0.45 20.47 -11.82
CA TYR A 626 0.97 19.12 -11.58
C TYR A 626 2.05 19.16 -10.50
N CYS A 627 1.96 18.27 -9.51
CA CYS A 627 3.05 18.00 -8.59
C CYS A 627 4.31 17.52 -9.35
N GLU A 628 5.49 17.69 -8.73
CA GLU A 628 6.73 17.11 -9.28
C GLU A 628 6.75 15.58 -9.00
N CYS A 629 7.14 14.82 -10.02
CA CYS A 629 6.99 13.36 -10.06
C CYS A 629 7.61 12.65 -8.84
N GLY A 630 6.79 11.80 -8.20
CA GLY A 630 7.15 11.05 -7.00
C GLY A 630 6.88 11.78 -5.67
N HIS A 631 6.29 12.99 -5.71
CA HIS A 631 5.82 13.74 -4.54
C HIS A 631 4.30 13.96 -4.52
N GLY A 632 3.52 13.20 -5.30
CA GLY A 632 2.07 13.36 -5.45
C GLY A 632 1.21 13.21 -4.20
N LYS A 633 1.78 12.73 -3.07
CA LYS A 633 1.06 12.48 -1.81
C LYS A 633 0.27 13.71 -1.36
N SER A 634 -0.99 13.48 -1.04
CA SER A 634 -2.04 14.48 -1.06
C SER A 634 -3.01 14.36 0.13
N ALA A 635 -3.96 15.29 0.24
CA ALA A 635 -5.12 15.09 1.10
C ALA A 635 -6.09 14.01 0.56
N ALA A 636 -6.09 13.77 -0.76
CA ALA A 636 -6.92 12.77 -1.43
C ALA A 636 -6.48 11.31 -1.10
N ASP A 637 -5.19 11.06 -0.89
CA ASP A 637 -4.68 9.82 -0.27
C ASP A 637 -5.34 9.57 1.10
N GLY A 638 -5.52 10.65 1.88
CA GLY A 638 -6.15 10.63 3.19
C GLY A 638 -7.59 10.16 3.12
N VAL A 639 -8.37 10.71 2.17
CA VAL A 639 -9.75 10.29 1.87
C VAL A 639 -9.80 8.82 1.48
N GLY A 640 -9.00 8.39 0.49
CA GLY A 640 -8.96 6.98 0.06
C GLY A 640 -8.55 6.02 1.18
N GLY A 641 -7.63 6.46 2.04
CA GLY A 641 -7.25 5.76 3.26
C GLY A 641 -8.38 5.64 4.29
N VAL A 642 -9.22 6.67 4.47
CA VAL A 642 -10.42 6.61 5.33
C VAL A 642 -11.44 5.63 4.76
N LEU A 643 -11.82 5.79 3.49
CA LEU A 643 -12.83 4.95 2.84
C LEU A 643 -12.46 3.46 2.90
N LYS A 644 -11.24 3.10 2.49
CA LYS A 644 -10.77 1.71 2.53
C LYS A 644 -10.67 1.15 3.96
N ARG A 645 -10.27 1.96 4.96
CA ARG A 645 -10.28 1.52 6.37
C ARG A 645 -11.70 1.30 6.91
N THR A 646 -12.67 2.11 6.52
CA THR A 646 -14.07 1.93 6.95
C THR A 646 -14.66 0.66 6.34
N LEU A 647 -14.45 0.40 5.04
CA LEU A 647 -14.91 -0.84 4.40
C LEU A 647 -14.25 -2.08 5.05
N ASP A 648 -12.93 -2.05 5.28
CA ASP A 648 -12.22 -3.13 5.99
C ASP A 648 -12.73 -3.34 7.42
N LYS A 649 -13.18 -2.28 8.09
CA LYS A 649 -13.80 -2.38 9.41
C LYS A 649 -15.16 -3.08 9.35
N GLN A 650 -16.01 -2.77 8.36
CA GLN A 650 -17.31 -3.44 8.20
C GLN A 650 -17.14 -4.92 7.83
N VAL A 651 -16.15 -5.24 6.98
CA VAL A 651 -15.75 -6.63 6.70
C VAL A 651 -15.32 -7.34 7.98
N SER A 652 -14.57 -6.69 8.87
CA SER A 652 -14.21 -7.30 10.17
C SER A 652 -15.41 -7.60 11.07
N TYR A 653 -16.52 -6.86 10.94
CA TYR A 653 -17.80 -7.10 11.62
C TYR A 653 -18.71 -8.11 10.90
N GLN A 654 -18.18 -8.90 9.97
CA GLN A 654 -18.89 -9.93 9.20
C GLN A 654 -19.87 -9.38 8.13
N HIS A 655 -19.71 -8.13 7.68
CA HIS A 655 -20.45 -7.62 6.52
C HIS A 655 -19.72 -7.89 5.19
N ASP A 656 -20.47 -8.29 4.16
CA ASP A 656 -19.94 -8.55 2.82
C ASP A 656 -19.95 -7.27 1.96
N ILE A 657 -18.80 -6.91 1.38
CA ILE A 657 -18.65 -5.79 0.43
C ILE A 657 -18.25 -6.37 -0.92
N THR A 658 -19.25 -6.61 -1.79
CA THR A 658 -19.13 -7.49 -2.96
C THR A 658 -19.52 -6.85 -4.29
N ASN A 659 -20.38 -5.82 -4.25
CA ASN A 659 -20.87 -5.06 -5.40
C ASN A 659 -20.78 -3.54 -5.12
N ILE A 660 -21.06 -2.70 -6.11
CA ILE A 660 -20.89 -1.24 -5.99
C ILE A 660 -21.94 -0.65 -5.02
N GLU A 661 -23.13 -1.23 -4.97
CA GLU A 661 -24.25 -0.84 -4.14
C GLU A 661 -23.94 -1.02 -2.65
N SER A 662 -23.44 -2.21 -2.25
CA SER A 662 -23.01 -2.45 -0.87
C SER A 662 -21.82 -1.57 -0.47
N LEU A 663 -20.91 -1.28 -1.40
CA LEU A 663 -19.79 -0.35 -1.16
C LEU A 663 -20.29 1.08 -0.92
N VAL A 664 -21.12 1.62 -1.83
CA VAL A 664 -21.68 2.98 -1.73
C VAL A 664 -22.52 3.12 -0.46
N GLN A 665 -23.43 2.18 -0.20
CA GLN A 665 -24.27 2.19 1.00
C GLN A 665 -23.43 2.20 2.28
N ASN A 666 -22.38 1.38 2.37
CA ASN A 666 -21.51 1.37 3.55
C ASN A 666 -20.72 2.68 3.70
N LEU A 667 -20.22 3.27 2.60
CA LEU A 667 -19.53 4.56 2.67
C LEU A 667 -20.48 5.70 3.07
N GLN A 668 -21.67 5.79 2.47
CA GLN A 668 -22.67 6.82 2.79
C GLN A 668 -23.27 6.65 4.20
N CYS A 669 -23.39 5.42 4.71
CA CYS A 669 -23.79 5.17 6.10
C CYS A 669 -22.72 5.61 7.10
N TYR A 670 -21.46 5.20 6.90
CA TYR A 670 -20.42 5.27 7.93
C TYR A 670 -19.37 6.38 7.74
N VAL A 671 -19.39 7.14 6.62
CA VAL A 671 -18.39 8.20 6.32
C VAL A 671 -19.08 9.52 5.94
N LYS A 672 -19.85 10.10 6.87
CA LYS A 672 -20.61 11.34 6.65
C LYS A 672 -19.78 12.56 6.20
N GLY A 673 -18.49 12.59 6.50
CA GLY A 673 -17.57 13.65 6.07
C GLY A 673 -17.05 13.54 4.62
N VAL A 674 -17.47 12.55 3.85
CA VAL A 674 -17.10 12.37 2.44
C VAL A 674 -18.36 12.19 1.59
N LYS A 675 -18.57 13.05 0.60
CA LYS A 675 -19.63 12.92 -0.41
C LYS A 675 -19.25 11.81 -1.40
N ILE A 676 -20.16 10.87 -1.65
CA ILE A 676 -19.92 9.65 -2.45
C ILE A 676 -20.91 9.59 -3.60
N GLU A 677 -20.39 9.57 -4.83
CA GLU A 677 -21.16 9.44 -6.07
C GLU A 677 -20.65 8.26 -6.91
N THR A 678 -21.50 7.66 -7.75
CA THR A 678 -21.10 6.62 -8.69
C THR A 678 -20.71 7.20 -10.06
N VAL A 679 -19.84 6.48 -10.78
CA VAL A 679 -19.54 6.70 -12.19
C VAL A 679 -19.61 5.36 -12.91
N GLU A 680 -20.53 5.24 -13.86
CA GLU A 680 -20.77 4.00 -14.60
C GLU A 680 -19.82 3.86 -15.80
N ASP A 681 -19.51 2.61 -16.19
CA ASP A 681 -18.58 2.31 -17.28
C ASP A 681 -19.03 2.87 -18.64
N TYR A 682 -20.35 3.05 -18.84
CA TYR A 682 -20.88 3.72 -20.02
C TYR A 682 -20.49 5.21 -20.06
N GLN A 683 -20.39 5.90 -18.92
CA GLN A 683 -19.99 7.31 -18.85
C GLN A 683 -18.50 7.47 -19.16
N VAL A 684 -17.66 6.53 -18.72
CA VAL A 684 -16.25 6.47 -19.11
C VAL A 684 -16.12 6.24 -20.62
N THR A 685 -16.88 5.29 -21.16
CA THR A 685 -16.91 4.94 -22.59
C THR A 685 -17.43 6.09 -23.45
N GLU A 686 -18.43 6.84 -22.98
CA GLU A 686 -18.93 8.06 -23.63
C GLU A 686 -17.81 9.07 -23.90
N LYS A 687 -16.90 9.27 -22.92
CA LYS A 687 -15.79 10.22 -23.05
C LYS A 687 -14.66 9.75 -23.98
N ASP A 688 -14.56 8.45 -24.31
CA ASP A 688 -13.69 8.01 -25.42
C ASP A 688 -14.19 8.51 -26.77
N TRP A 689 -15.51 8.46 -27.00
CA TRP A 689 -16.11 8.92 -28.26
C TRP A 689 -15.99 10.44 -28.45
N LEU A 690 -15.93 11.19 -27.33
CA LEU A 690 -15.67 12.63 -27.33
C LEU A 690 -14.18 13.01 -27.42
N LEU A 691 -13.24 12.07 -27.32
CA LEU A 691 -11.80 12.36 -27.40
C LEU A 691 -11.30 12.32 -28.86
N PRO A 692 -10.70 13.42 -29.38
CA PRO A 692 -10.14 13.44 -30.73
C PRO A 692 -9.03 12.40 -30.91
N LYS A 693 -9.22 11.46 -31.85
CA LYS A 693 -8.29 10.35 -32.11
C LYS A 693 -6.91 10.86 -32.53
N ASP A 694 -6.88 11.84 -33.43
CA ASP A 694 -5.66 12.38 -34.07
C ASP A 694 -4.97 13.50 -33.27
N LEU A 695 -5.27 13.62 -31.97
CA LEU A 695 -4.60 14.56 -31.05
C LEU A 695 -3.08 14.37 -31.11
N LYS A 696 -2.33 15.43 -31.43
CA LYS A 696 -0.86 15.42 -31.42
C LYS A 696 -0.34 15.65 -30.00
N THR A 697 0.68 14.90 -29.59
CA THR A 697 1.34 15.08 -28.28
C THR A 697 2.19 16.34 -28.30
N PHE A 698 1.96 17.26 -27.35
CA PHE A 698 2.77 18.48 -27.23
C PHE A 698 4.24 18.14 -26.84
N PRO A 699 5.25 18.52 -27.66
CA PRO A 699 6.65 18.26 -27.35
C PRO A 699 7.06 18.89 -26.02
N GLY A 700 7.58 18.05 -25.11
CA GLY A 700 7.91 18.50 -23.76
C GLY A 700 6.73 18.57 -22.78
N THR A 701 5.60 17.88 -23.03
CA THR A 701 4.50 17.69 -22.06
C THR A 701 5.00 17.32 -20.65
N MET A 702 5.99 16.44 -20.52
CA MET A 702 6.57 16.07 -19.21
C MET A 702 7.33 17.22 -18.50
N LYS A 703 7.66 18.31 -19.20
CA LYS A 703 8.25 19.55 -18.63
C LYS A 703 7.18 20.52 -18.12
N VAL A 704 5.91 20.35 -18.48
CA VAL A 704 4.79 21.18 -18.03
C VAL A 704 4.49 20.89 -16.56
N HIS A 705 4.34 21.95 -15.76
CA HIS A 705 3.81 21.85 -14.39
C HIS A 705 2.59 22.74 -14.13
N GLN A 706 2.29 23.69 -15.02
CA GLN A 706 1.03 24.43 -14.99
C GLN A 706 0.46 24.59 -16.41
N VAL A 707 -0.83 24.35 -16.54
CA VAL A 707 -1.67 24.65 -17.70
C VAL A 707 -2.66 25.72 -17.26
N VAL A 708 -2.77 26.82 -18.00
CA VAL A 708 -3.83 27.82 -17.79
C VAL A 708 -4.72 27.86 -19.03
N TRP A 709 -6.03 27.77 -18.78
CA TRP A 709 -7.10 28.05 -19.72
C TRP A 709 -7.93 29.23 -19.20
N SER A 710 -8.44 30.06 -20.11
CA SER A 710 -9.46 31.06 -19.81
C SER A 710 -10.51 31.10 -20.91
N LYS A 711 -11.73 31.51 -20.56
CA LYS A 711 -12.88 31.64 -21.49
C LYS A 711 -12.56 32.57 -22.67
N GLU A 712 -11.82 33.65 -22.41
CA GLU A 712 -11.27 34.58 -23.43
C GLU A 712 -10.25 33.93 -24.36
N SER A 713 -9.50 32.93 -23.89
CA SER A 713 -8.50 32.20 -24.69
C SER A 713 -9.14 31.19 -25.65
N GLY A 714 -10.43 30.87 -25.48
CA GLY A 714 -11.15 29.87 -26.29
C GLY A 714 -10.44 28.52 -26.27
N ASN A 715 -10.10 27.98 -27.44
CA ASN A 715 -9.39 26.71 -27.58
C ASN A 715 -7.86 26.79 -27.35
N ARG A 716 -7.33 27.89 -26.79
CA ARG A 716 -5.89 28.09 -26.54
C ARG A 716 -5.52 27.80 -25.08
N LEU A 717 -4.37 27.15 -24.90
CA LEU A 717 -3.80 26.80 -23.60
C LEU A 717 -2.44 27.48 -23.39
N ALA A 718 -2.19 27.95 -22.18
CA ALA A 718 -0.89 28.47 -21.76
C ALA A 718 -0.12 27.41 -20.97
N LEU A 719 1.01 26.94 -21.52
CA LEU A 719 1.82 25.89 -20.92
C LEU A 719 3.07 26.46 -20.24
N ARG A 720 3.27 26.08 -18.98
CA ARG A 720 4.31 26.63 -18.09
C ARG A 720 5.17 25.54 -17.47
N HIS A 721 6.48 25.83 -17.37
CA HIS A 721 7.47 24.88 -16.86
C HIS A 721 7.45 24.80 -15.32
N LEU A 722 6.98 25.85 -14.65
CA LEU A 722 6.72 25.94 -13.22
C LEU A 722 5.45 26.75 -12.95
N SER A 723 4.78 26.46 -11.83
CA SER A 723 3.51 27.10 -11.48
C SER A 723 3.72 28.55 -11.05
N CYS A 724 2.79 29.40 -11.47
CA CYS A 724 2.71 30.82 -11.12
C CYS A 724 1.25 31.13 -10.74
N ILE A 725 1.06 31.82 -9.62
CA ILE A 725 -0.26 32.07 -9.02
C ILE A 725 -0.60 33.57 -8.93
N GLU A 726 0.34 34.45 -9.30
CA GLU A 726 0.13 35.89 -9.30
C GLU A 726 -1.02 36.27 -10.24
N ARG A 727 -1.93 37.13 -9.79
CA ARG A 727 -3.18 37.46 -10.49
C ARG A 727 -2.94 37.93 -11.93
N GLU A 728 -1.96 38.83 -12.12
CA GLU A 728 -1.54 39.26 -13.45
C GLU A 728 -1.13 38.10 -14.37
N CYS A 729 -0.46 37.09 -13.82
CA CYS A 729 0.01 35.94 -14.58
C CYS A 729 -1.11 34.96 -14.91
N LEU A 730 -2.17 34.90 -14.12
CA LEU A 730 -3.33 34.05 -14.42
C LEU A 730 -4.18 34.69 -15.52
N ASN A 731 -4.42 36.00 -15.44
CA ASN A 731 -5.18 36.75 -16.45
C ASN A 731 -4.41 36.88 -17.78
N LYS A 732 -3.10 37.20 -17.74
CA LYS A 732 -2.23 37.29 -18.94
C LYS A 732 -1.82 35.89 -19.43
N THR A 733 -2.77 35.11 -19.95
CA THR A 733 -2.54 33.73 -20.42
C THR A 733 -1.40 33.63 -21.43
N ILE A 734 -1.24 34.63 -22.30
CA ILE A 734 -0.24 34.65 -23.38
C ILE A 734 1.21 34.80 -22.86
N ARG A 735 1.46 35.59 -21.81
CA ARG A 735 2.81 35.80 -21.22
C ARG A 735 2.74 36.14 -19.71
N CYS A 736 3.29 35.26 -18.88
CA CYS A 736 3.62 35.54 -17.48
C CYS A 736 4.98 36.30 -17.39
N PRO A 737 5.03 37.49 -16.75
CA PRO A 737 6.27 38.28 -16.60
C PRO A 737 7.40 37.54 -15.87
N HIS A 738 7.08 36.63 -14.94
CA HIS A 738 8.06 35.85 -14.17
C HIS A 738 8.80 34.75 -14.96
N GLY A 739 8.82 34.81 -16.30
CA GLY A 739 9.56 33.88 -17.17
C GLY A 739 9.08 32.42 -17.17
N LYS A 740 8.01 32.08 -16.44
CA LYS A 740 7.60 30.69 -16.14
C LYS A 740 6.98 29.89 -17.31
N HIS A 741 6.89 30.46 -18.51
CA HIS A 741 6.42 29.75 -19.71
C HIS A 741 7.42 28.68 -20.17
N LEU A 742 6.93 27.72 -20.97
CA LEU A 742 7.82 26.97 -21.87
C LEU A 742 8.09 27.86 -23.09
N ASP A 743 9.36 28.14 -23.37
CA ASP A 743 9.76 28.97 -24.52
C ASP A 743 9.35 28.29 -25.85
N ARG A 744 8.94 29.09 -26.84
CA ARG A 744 8.46 28.64 -28.17
C ARG A 744 9.52 27.91 -29.00
N ARG A 745 10.75 27.80 -28.49
CA ARG A 745 11.85 27.00 -29.08
C ARG A 745 11.69 25.49 -28.90
N ILE A 746 10.73 25.01 -28.11
CA ILE A 746 10.29 23.61 -28.14
C ILE A 746 9.20 23.48 -29.22
N ARG A 747 9.62 23.31 -30.48
CA ARG A 747 8.76 22.91 -31.60
C ARG A 747 8.49 21.41 -31.58
#